data_AF-A0AAW0E1U4-F1
#
_entry.id   AF-A0AAW0E1U4-F1
#
_cell.length_a   1.000
_cell.length_b   1.000
_cell.length_c   1.000
_cell.angle_alpha   90.00
_cell.angle_beta   90.00
_cell.angle_gamma   90.00
#
_symmetry.space_group_name_H-M   'P 1'
#
loop_
_entity.id
_entity.type
_entity.pdbx_description
1 polymer ?
#
loop_
_entity_poly.entity_id
_entity_poly.type
_entity_poly.pdbx_seq_one_letter_code
_entity_poly.pdbx_strand_id
1 'polypeptide(L)'
;MYHNNSIRILTGNSHPELAQAVAERLNVPLVPCTVKNFSNGEINVKISESVRDEDVFILQSGCNDVNDNLMELLILISACKTASARRITAVIPCFPYARMDKKDKSRAPITAKLVANMLVVAGCDHVITMDLHASQIQGFFDIPVDNLWCEPLILTYIKRRISGWEDSIVVSPDAGGAKRVTAIADKLGVEFALIHRQPERKRQNAPEQMELLVGDVKDKIAILVDDMIDTGNTLTLAVNTLHEKGAKAIYAVISHGLLSETNLSLIDQLPIVELVVTNTIPQTKHQALCSKLVTIDISPTIAESIRRTHNGESISLLFSERPETGALLVVSPDIKLIAGEVVPKRFLSLPLSQIRPTGWLFDQLMVQMNGLAGHEHEFYNWWADTDWVGGSAAYSYLEEAGSYWFNAMVPSGVLADSTVINEKTRNFLDYVIDTQDESGWLGPEVGTNKRRLLWGRYPFMIGAIQMTEAYPSTTERVVAALHRFVPLANSMLKAGNGTDEWAATRWEDFVYVLQWLYENHPNGQEDLLLETMHLSKLSGIPWELVFSEKVGSKIYVGNPLPCLLALAEKLENPFPELSWHGVNMAEGLKALPATYRFTHNQSDLDVASKGWDLLFQYHGRPSGAFAADEYLAGLEAVRGTELCLVVEAMFSGSYLYQVIGDLKFADQVERMAYNALPSTLSGDMWARQYLQQQNQVASKNMTPNPFPNDGPESNTYGLEPNYPCCTVDFPQGWPKFITNAFLITPDKQSLVHLYLGPFTVSAVLASNNPVTVAVSTLYPFGDVLTTRISATNAFTYFVRIPSWITGGTVSVNDGPAEPVKPNENGLHPVAVGAGFTKLVLELPAEIRIETRPHGSIAIHRGPLNYALDIPRTEKQLSVHPQEPRAVDLEFIPEGAWQYAIDPATLSFINTPPSSGVLPSPIFDAGLPPFTLTVSACLIDWPLAGDMFAAPPPEKATCLSAFRNITLWPFGAAKLRISEFPVVKIPEMSFVAQDTNVDGIW
;
A
#
# COMPACT_ATOMS: atom_id res chain seq x y z
N MET A 1 -24.10 20.54 -11.66
CA MET A 1 -22.89 20.10 -12.38
C MET A 1 -21.99 21.32 -12.53
N TYR A 2 -20.99 21.46 -11.67
CA TYR A 2 -19.86 22.35 -11.93
C TYR A 2 -18.77 21.44 -12.51
N HIS A 3 -18.42 21.61 -13.78
CA HIS A 3 -17.28 20.91 -14.35
C HIS A 3 -16.02 21.40 -13.62
N ASN A 4 -15.29 20.48 -12.98
CA ASN A 4 -13.89 20.77 -12.65
C ASN A 4 -13.10 20.75 -13.96
N ASN A 5 -12.20 21.70 -14.11
CA ASN A 5 -11.33 21.82 -15.26
C ASN A 5 -10.19 20.79 -15.19
N SER A 6 -9.69 20.36 -16.33
CA SER A 6 -8.65 19.33 -16.51
C SER A 6 -7.35 19.90 -17.07
N ILE A 7 -6.28 19.09 -17.02
CA ILE A 7 -4.96 19.39 -17.62
C ILE A 7 -4.98 19.00 -19.10
N ARG A 8 -4.63 19.92 -19.99
CA ARG A 8 -4.44 19.64 -21.43
C ARG A 8 -3.01 19.93 -21.85
N ILE A 9 -2.30 18.93 -22.36
CA ILE A 9 -0.91 19.08 -22.79
C ILE A 9 -0.85 19.19 -24.30
N LEU A 10 -0.20 20.23 -24.80
CA LEU A 10 0.05 20.47 -26.23
C LEU A 10 1.56 20.58 -26.45
N THR A 11 2.00 20.33 -27.67
CA THR A 11 3.39 20.54 -28.09
C THR A 11 3.43 21.03 -29.53
N GLY A 12 4.46 21.83 -29.85
CA GLY A 12 4.87 22.05 -31.22
C GLY A 12 5.89 20.99 -31.67
N ASN A 13 6.75 21.35 -32.63
CA ASN A 13 7.71 20.43 -33.24
C ASN A 13 9.08 20.39 -32.54
N SER A 14 9.32 21.20 -31.50
CA SER A 14 10.67 21.29 -30.89
C SER A 14 11.09 20.04 -30.13
N HIS A 15 10.19 19.44 -29.35
CA HIS A 15 10.47 18.24 -28.56
C HIS A 15 9.20 17.42 -28.21
N PRO A 16 8.54 16.80 -29.20
CA PRO A 16 7.34 15.99 -28.97
C PRO A 16 7.57 14.83 -27.99
N GLU A 17 8.78 14.25 -27.96
CA GLU A 17 9.10 13.13 -27.08
C GLU A 17 9.07 13.52 -25.60
N LEU A 18 9.55 14.72 -25.24
CA LEU A 18 9.47 15.23 -23.87
C LEU A 18 8.01 15.51 -23.48
N ALA A 19 7.23 16.08 -24.38
CA ALA A 19 5.80 16.32 -24.14
C ALA A 19 5.02 15.01 -23.92
N GLN A 20 5.31 13.98 -24.70
CA GLN A 20 4.73 12.65 -24.51
C GLN A 20 5.15 12.04 -23.16
N ALA A 21 6.43 12.09 -22.82
CA ALA A 21 6.96 11.57 -21.55
C ALA A 21 6.37 12.28 -20.32
N VAL A 22 6.06 13.58 -20.44
CA VAL A 22 5.36 14.36 -19.40
C VAL A 22 3.88 14.00 -19.33
N ALA A 23 3.22 13.81 -20.47
CA ALA A 23 1.81 13.41 -20.56
C ALA A 23 1.55 12.04 -19.94
N GLU A 24 2.41 11.05 -20.23
CA GLU A 24 2.37 9.72 -19.64
C GLU A 24 2.50 9.76 -18.11
N ARG A 25 3.42 10.58 -17.59
CA ARG A 25 3.63 10.73 -16.13
C ARG A 25 2.47 11.42 -15.42
N LEU A 26 1.75 12.28 -16.12
CA LEU A 26 0.55 12.94 -15.61
C LEU A 26 -0.72 12.09 -15.82
N ASN A 27 -0.60 10.94 -16.48
CA ASN A 27 -1.71 10.10 -16.91
C ASN A 27 -2.77 10.86 -17.71
N VAL A 28 -2.34 11.77 -18.59
CA VAL A 28 -3.22 12.54 -19.49
C VAL A 28 -2.81 12.32 -20.95
N PRO A 29 -3.76 12.24 -21.89
CA PRO A 29 -3.42 12.14 -23.30
C PRO A 29 -2.80 13.46 -23.80
N LEU A 30 -1.75 13.34 -24.62
CA LEU A 30 -1.21 14.49 -25.36
C LEU A 30 -2.23 14.93 -26.42
N VAL A 31 -2.61 16.20 -26.40
CA VAL A 31 -3.63 16.74 -27.32
C VAL A 31 -3.06 16.76 -28.75
N PRO A 32 -3.70 16.08 -29.72
CA PRO A 32 -3.19 16.03 -31.07
C PRO A 32 -3.16 17.41 -31.73
N CYS A 33 -1.97 17.90 -32.03
CA CYS A 33 -1.75 19.17 -32.73
C CYS A 33 -1.13 18.94 -34.10
N THR A 34 -1.66 19.58 -35.13
CA THR A 34 -1.00 19.64 -36.44
C THR A 34 -0.22 20.94 -36.53
N VAL A 35 1.12 20.86 -36.60
CA VAL A 35 2.01 22.02 -36.78
C VAL A 35 2.85 21.78 -38.03
N LYS A 36 2.62 22.55 -39.10
CA LYS A 36 3.25 22.35 -40.41
C LYS A 36 3.64 23.67 -41.06
N ASN A 37 4.73 23.67 -41.81
CA ASN A 37 5.15 24.82 -42.61
C ASN A 37 4.52 24.76 -44.01
N PHE A 38 3.99 25.88 -44.49
CA PHE A 38 3.66 26.09 -45.89
C PHE A 38 4.93 26.21 -46.74
N SER A 39 4.82 26.06 -48.06
CA SER A 39 5.96 26.13 -48.97
C SER A 39 6.70 27.47 -48.97
N ASN A 40 6.08 28.54 -48.47
CA ASN A 40 6.67 29.87 -48.29
C ASN A 40 7.29 30.09 -46.90
N GLY A 41 7.27 29.10 -46.00
CA GLY A 41 7.80 29.19 -44.64
C GLY A 41 6.82 29.67 -43.57
N GLU A 42 5.56 29.98 -43.91
CA GLU A 42 4.53 30.30 -42.91
C GLU A 42 4.11 29.06 -42.11
N ILE A 43 3.77 29.24 -40.84
CA ILE A 43 3.43 28.15 -39.92
C ILE A 43 1.91 28.02 -39.78
N ASN A 44 1.39 26.82 -40.01
CA ASN A 44 0.00 26.45 -39.81
C ASN A 44 -0.15 25.56 -38.57
N VAL A 45 -0.97 25.99 -37.61
CA VAL A 45 -1.28 25.27 -36.38
C VAL A 45 -2.77 24.94 -36.30
N LYS A 46 -3.09 23.68 -36.00
CA LYS A 46 -4.45 23.24 -35.71
C LYS A 46 -4.49 22.32 -34.49
N ILE A 47 -5.27 22.70 -33.49
CA ILE A 47 -5.56 21.89 -32.30
C ILE A 47 -6.77 20.99 -32.63
N SER A 48 -6.66 19.68 -32.41
CA SER A 48 -7.69 18.72 -32.84
C SER A 48 -8.84 18.56 -31.85
N GLU A 49 -8.65 18.98 -30.59
CA GLU A 49 -9.63 18.85 -29.50
C GLU A 49 -10.00 20.20 -28.89
N SER A 50 -11.12 20.24 -28.16
CA SER A 50 -11.53 21.42 -27.41
C SER A 50 -10.64 21.62 -26.18
N VAL A 51 -10.14 22.84 -26.02
CA VAL A 51 -9.38 23.31 -24.84
C VAL A 51 -10.15 24.37 -24.04
N ARG A 52 -11.44 24.55 -24.32
CA ARG A 52 -12.29 25.57 -23.66
C ARG A 52 -12.45 25.27 -22.18
N ASP A 53 -12.24 26.29 -21.35
CA ASP A 53 -12.33 26.22 -19.89
C ASP A 53 -11.36 25.22 -19.22
N GLU A 54 -10.33 24.78 -19.96
CA GLU A 54 -9.29 23.86 -19.46
C GLU A 54 -8.01 24.61 -19.06
N ASP A 55 -7.19 24.00 -18.20
CA ASP A 55 -5.83 24.47 -17.93
C ASP A 55 -4.87 23.83 -18.94
N VAL A 56 -4.32 24.66 -19.84
CA VAL A 56 -3.52 24.23 -20.98
C VAL A 56 -2.04 24.43 -20.70
N PHE A 57 -1.23 23.40 -20.94
CA PHE A 57 0.23 23.43 -20.83
C PHE A 57 0.85 23.15 -22.20
N ILE A 58 1.57 24.12 -22.75
CA ILE A 58 2.21 24.01 -24.07
C ILE A 58 3.70 23.78 -23.86
N LEU A 59 4.19 22.57 -24.13
CA LEU A 59 5.61 22.23 -24.09
C LEU A 59 6.28 22.62 -25.40
N GLN A 60 7.27 23.51 -25.34
CA GLN A 60 8.10 23.85 -26.48
C GLN A 60 9.46 24.39 -26.00
N SER A 61 10.55 23.80 -26.47
CA SER A 61 11.92 24.20 -26.14
C SER A 61 12.54 25.09 -27.22
N GLY A 62 13.37 26.05 -26.82
CA GLY A 62 14.09 26.97 -27.70
C GLY A 62 15.35 26.35 -28.31
N CYS A 63 15.20 25.36 -29.19
CA CYS A 63 16.32 24.64 -29.82
C CYS A 63 16.17 24.52 -31.34
N ASN A 64 17.20 24.03 -32.04
CA ASN A 64 17.25 23.86 -33.50
C ASN A 64 16.85 25.15 -34.24
N ASP A 65 15.70 25.19 -34.91
CA ASP A 65 15.11 26.40 -35.49
C ASP A 65 14.40 27.23 -34.41
N VAL A 66 15.21 27.92 -33.60
CA VAL A 66 14.77 28.70 -32.44
C VAL A 66 13.63 29.69 -32.77
N ASN A 67 13.69 30.32 -33.95
CA ASN A 67 12.70 31.30 -34.38
C ASN A 67 11.36 30.66 -34.76
N ASP A 68 11.41 29.57 -35.52
CA ASP A 68 10.20 28.87 -35.93
C ASP A 68 9.53 28.23 -34.71
N ASN A 69 10.30 27.58 -33.82
CA ASN A 69 9.78 27.02 -32.58
C ASN A 69 9.14 28.07 -31.66
N LEU A 70 9.72 29.27 -31.58
CA LEU A 70 9.11 30.40 -30.87
C LEU A 70 7.81 30.86 -31.54
N MET A 71 7.79 30.96 -32.88
CA MET A 71 6.58 31.32 -33.62
C MET A 71 5.47 30.26 -33.49
N GLU A 72 5.81 28.97 -33.54
CA GLU A 72 4.87 27.87 -33.26
C GLU A 72 4.23 28.01 -31.87
N LEU A 73 5.04 28.27 -30.84
CA LEU A 73 4.57 28.46 -29.47
C LEU A 73 3.61 29.67 -29.37
N LEU A 74 3.96 30.80 -29.98
CA LEU A 74 3.11 31.99 -30.00
C LEU A 74 1.77 31.74 -30.70
N ILE A 75 1.79 31.00 -31.82
CA ILE A 75 0.56 30.64 -32.55
C ILE A 75 -0.29 29.66 -31.73
N LEU A 76 0.31 28.66 -31.08
CA LEU A 76 -0.39 27.73 -30.18
C LEU A 76 -1.05 28.47 -29.00
N ILE A 77 -0.33 29.37 -28.33
CA ILE A 77 -0.86 30.22 -27.25
C ILE A 77 -2.05 31.04 -27.77
N SER A 78 -1.89 31.71 -28.92
CA SER A 78 -2.95 32.51 -29.52
C SER A 78 -4.18 31.67 -29.91
N ALA A 79 -3.98 30.44 -30.37
CA ALA A 79 -5.05 29.51 -30.71
C ALA A 79 -5.81 29.04 -29.45
N CYS A 80 -5.11 28.68 -28.37
CA CYS A 80 -5.72 28.32 -27.08
C CYS A 80 -6.51 29.49 -26.47
N LYS A 81 -5.97 30.70 -26.54
CA LYS A 81 -6.66 31.91 -26.07
C LYS A 81 -7.94 32.18 -26.85
N THR A 82 -7.88 32.06 -28.17
CA THR A 82 -9.06 32.20 -29.04
C THR A 82 -10.09 31.09 -28.78
N ALA A 83 -9.64 29.89 -28.44
CA ALA A 83 -10.49 28.76 -28.05
C ALA A 83 -11.08 28.88 -26.62
N SER A 84 -10.79 29.97 -25.91
CA SER A 84 -11.27 30.24 -24.54
C SER A 84 -10.76 29.22 -23.50
N ALA A 85 -9.47 28.86 -23.58
CA ALA A 85 -8.79 28.16 -22.50
C ALA A 85 -8.84 28.97 -21.19
N ARG A 86 -8.93 28.29 -20.04
CA ARG A 86 -9.03 28.93 -18.72
C ARG A 86 -7.71 29.55 -18.29
N ARG A 87 -6.62 28.82 -18.51
CA ARG A 87 -5.25 29.24 -18.21
C ARG A 87 -4.29 28.63 -19.22
N ILE A 88 -3.35 29.42 -19.74
CA ILE A 88 -2.36 28.98 -20.72
C ILE A 88 -0.97 29.11 -20.11
N THR A 89 -0.36 27.96 -19.81
CA THR A 89 0.99 27.86 -19.27
C THR A 89 1.96 27.47 -20.38
N ALA A 90 2.95 28.31 -20.67
CA ALA A 90 4.05 27.94 -21.57
C ALA A 90 5.14 27.23 -20.79
N VAL A 91 5.41 25.97 -21.12
CA VAL A 91 6.47 25.17 -20.52
C VAL A 91 7.65 25.18 -21.49
N ILE A 92 8.70 25.92 -21.16
CA ILE A 92 9.84 26.24 -22.02
C ILE A 92 11.14 25.75 -21.35
N PRO A 93 11.49 24.46 -21.49
CA PRO A 93 12.64 23.88 -20.79
C PRO A 93 13.98 24.57 -21.10
N CYS A 94 14.24 24.95 -22.36
CA CYS A 94 15.35 25.82 -22.73
C CYS A 94 14.80 27.14 -23.26
N PHE A 95 14.98 28.24 -22.51
CA PHE A 95 14.44 29.54 -22.89
C PHE A 95 15.20 30.16 -24.08
N PRO A 96 14.51 30.54 -25.18
CA PRO A 96 15.19 31.08 -26.36
C PRO A 96 15.74 32.48 -26.08
N TYR A 97 16.84 32.84 -26.74
CA TYR A 97 17.53 34.14 -26.59
C TYR A 97 18.03 34.47 -25.17
N ALA A 98 18.14 33.47 -24.27
CA ALA A 98 18.54 33.68 -22.87
C ALA A 98 19.92 34.31 -22.68
N ARG A 99 20.85 34.19 -23.65
CA ARG A 99 22.17 34.85 -23.62
C ARG A 99 22.14 36.37 -23.85
N MET A 100 21.00 36.93 -24.27
CA MET A 100 20.81 38.37 -24.51
C MET A 100 19.94 38.98 -23.40
N ASP A 101 20.32 38.72 -22.15
CA ASP A 101 19.62 39.12 -20.92
C ASP A 101 19.95 40.54 -20.45
N LYS A 102 21.09 41.11 -20.86
CA LYS A 102 21.52 42.45 -20.44
C LYS A 102 22.01 43.31 -21.60
N LYS A 103 22.07 44.62 -21.34
CA LYS A 103 22.60 45.59 -22.30
C LYS A 103 24.13 45.66 -22.21
N ASP A 104 24.81 44.81 -22.97
CA ASP A 104 26.29 44.73 -22.97
C ASP A 104 27.00 45.92 -23.61
N LYS A 105 26.33 46.61 -24.56
CA LYS A 105 26.87 47.78 -25.27
C LYS A 105 25.80 48.84 -25.46
N SER A 106 26.21 50.09 -25.68
CA SER A 106 25.27 51.15 -26.06
C SER A 106 24.52 50.76 -27.33
N ARG A 107 23.17 50.90 -27.33
CA ARG A 107 22.23 50.51 -28.41
C ARG A 107 22.05 49.00 -28.67
N ALA A 108 22.55 48.11 -27.81
CA ALA A 108 22.18 46.69 -27.87
C ALA A 108 20.77 46.45 -27.29
N PRO A 109 19.94 45.58 -27.92
CA PRO A 109 18.64 45.19 -27.37
C PRO A 109 18.79 44.19 -26.21
N ILE A 110 17.73 44.04 -25.40
CA ILE A 110 17.59 42.92 -24.46
C ILE A 110 16.57 41.97 -25.09
N THR A 111 17.03 41.05 -25.93
CA THR A 111 16.16 40.19 -26.76
C THR A 111 15.36 39.22 -25.89
N ALA A 112 15.92 38.73 -24.78
CA ALA A 112 15.17 37.90 -23.83
C ALA A 112 13.91 38.61 -23.28
N LYS A 113 13.99 39.94 -23.07
CA LYS A 113 12.84 40.75 -22.67
C LYS A 113 11.82 40.90 -23.81
N LEU A 114 12.28 41.01 -25.06
CA LEU A 114 11.38 41.03 -26.22
C LEU A 114 10.58 39.71 -26.30
N VAL A 115 11.24 38.57 -26.15
CA VAL A 115 10.59 37.24 -26.13
C VAL A 115 9.57 37.13 -25.00
N ALA A 116 9.94 37.53 -23.79
CA ALA A 116 9.02 37.54 -22.64
C ALA A 116 7.75 38.35 -22.94
N ASN A 117 7.91 39.56 -23.48
CA ASN A 117 6.80 40.41 -23.88
C ASN A 117 5.93 39.75 -24.97
N MET A 118 6.53 39.08 -25.95
CA MET A 118 5.79 38.40 -27.01
C MET A 118 4.91 37.28 -26.46
N LEU A 119 5.41 36.47 -25.51
CA LEU A 119 4.64 35.39 -24.87
C LEU A 119 3.44 35.95 -24.08
N VAL A 120 3.65 37.01 -23.30
CA VAL A 120 2.58 37.69 -22.55
C VAL A 120 1.53 38.26 -23.51
N VAL A 121 1.97 38.96 -24.56
CA VAL A 121 1.06 39.57 -25.56
C VAL A 121 0.27 38.51 -26.33
N ALA A 122 0.88 37.37 -26.67
CA ALA A 122 0.19 36.26 -27.33
C ALA A 122 -0.93 35.68 -26.46
N GLY A 123 -0.82 35.79 -25.13
CA GLY A 123 -1.86 35.34 -24.19
C GLY A 123 -1.41 34.29 -23.19
N CYS A 124 -0.11 34.17 -22.92
CA CYS A 124 0.38 33.29 -21.87
C CYS A 124 0.04 33.86 -20.49
N ASP A 125 -0.49 33.02 -19.61
CA ASP A 125 -0.84 33.38 -18.23
C ASP A 125 0.25 32.99 -17.22
N HIS A 126 1.10 32.01 -17.56
CA HIS A 126 2.14 31.48 -16.69
C HIS A 126 3.28 30.86 -17.52
N VAL A 127 4.55 31.05 -17.13
CA VAL A 127 5.70 30.35 -17.73
C VAL A 127 6.34 29.39 -16.74
N ILE A 128 6.60 28.15 -17.16
CA ILE A 128 7.47 27.20 -16.47
C ILE A 128 8.73 27.04 -17.33
N THR A 129 9.91 27.22 -16.76
CA THR A 129 11.20 27.09 -17.46
C THR A 129 12.21 26.39 -16.57
N MET A 130 13.42 26.12 -17.06
CA MET A 130 14.44 25.38 -16.31
C MET A 130 15.82 26.02 -16.52
N ASP A 131 16.58 26.14 -15.42
CA ASP A 131 17.96 26.63 -15.38
C ASP A 131 18.25 27.86 -16.27
N LEU A 132 17.45 28.92 -16.11
CA LEU A 132 17.68 30.18 -16.82
C LEU A 132 19.14 30.66 -16.71
N HIS A 133 19.73 31.01 -17.86
CA HIS A 133 21.09 31.55 -17.97
C HIS A 133 21.37 32.68 -16.97
N ALA A 134 20.38 33.57 -16.79
CA ALA A 134 20.42 34.61 -15.79
C ALA A 134 19.08 34.69 -15.05
N SER A 135 19.13 34.70 -13.72
CA SER A 135 17.95 34.82 -12.85
C SER A 135 17.12 36.09 -13.09
N GLN A 136 17.75 37.14 -13.64
CA GLN A 136 17.11 38.41 -13.99
C GLN A 136 16.01 38.25 -15.07
N ILE A 137 16.09 37.21 -15.90
CA ILE A 137 15.13 36.93 -16.97
C ILE A 137 13.72 36.71 -16.39
N GLN A 138 13.60 36.13 -15.19
CA GLN A 138 12.31 35.98 -14.51
C GLN A 138 11.62 37.33 -14.30
N GLY A 139 12.39 38.39 -14.01
CA GLY A 139 11.89 39.74 -13.82
C GLY A 139 11.51 40.48 -15.11
N PHE A 140 11.60 39.84 -16.29
CA PHE A 140 11.13 40.42 -17.55
C PHE A 140 9.64 40.16 -17.82
N PHE A 141 9.04 39.22 -17.10
CA PHE A 141 7.64 38.84 -17.27
C PHE A 141 6.75 39.62 -16.31
N ASP A 142 5.60 40.07 -16.82
CA ASP A 142 4.51 40.64 -16.01
C ASP A 142 3.51 39.56 -15.52
N ILE A 143 3.82 38.29 -15.78
CA ILE A 143 3.07 37.08 -15.38
C ILE A 143 3.96 36.20 -14.49
N PRO A 144 3.39 35.28 -13.69
CA PRO A 144 4.18 34.33 -12.90
C PRO A 144 5.16 33.54 -13.77
N VAL A 145 6.33 33.25 -13.21
CA VAL A 145 7.39 32.44 -13.85
C VAL A 145 7.99 31.50 -12.82
N ASP A 146 7.89 30.20 -13.09
CA ASP A 146 8.55 29.16 -12.30
C ASP A 146 9.82 28.71 -13.02
N ASN A 147 10.99 29.08 -12.47
CA ASN A 147 12.28 28.56 -12.92
C ASN A 147 12.66 27.32 -12.10
N LEU A 148 12.54 26.17 -12.73
CA LEU A 148 12.96 24.88 -12.21
C LEU A 148 14.49 24.75 -12.25
N TRP A 149 15.04 23.86 -11.45
CA TRP A 149 16.49 23.66 -11.33
C TRP A 149 16.86 22.21 -11.63
N CYS A 150 17.85 21.96 -12.49
CA CYS A 150 18.38 20.61 -12.70
C CYS A 150 19.29 20.14 -11.56
N GLU A 151 19.68 21.04 -10.67
CA GLU A 151 20.63 20.77 -9.58
C GLU A 151 20.34 19.47 -8.80
N PRO A 152 19.09 19.15 -8.40
CA PRO A 152 18.81 17.87 -7.74
C PRO A 152 19.09 16.65 -8.62
N LEU A 153 18.72 16.72 -9.90
CA LEU A 153 18.97 15.65 -10.87
C LEU A 153 20.47 15.46 -11.14
N ILE A 154 21.23 16.56 -11.19
CA ILE A 154 22.69 16.58 -11.35
C ILE A 154 23.36 15.96 -10.13
N LEU A 155 22.96 16.36 -8.91
CA LEU A 155 23.49 15.79 -7.66
C LEU A 155 23.25 14.28 -7.60
N THR A 156 22.05 13.86 -7.96
CA THR A 156 21.69 12.45 -8.03
C THR A 156 22.56 11.75 -9.06
N TYR A 157 22.68 12.26 -10.30
CA TYR A 157 23.56 11.69 -11.32
C TYR A 157 25.00 11.51 -10.84
N ILE A 158 25.59 12.55 -10.23
CA ILE A 158 26.97 12.50 -9.71
C ILE A 158 27.11 11.35 -8.71
N LYS A 159 26.22 11.27 -7.71
CA LYS A 159 26.25 10.22 -6.68
C LYS A 159 26.07 8.82 -7.27
N ARG A 160 25.21 8.65 -8.29
CA ARG A 160 24.87 7.32 -8.88
C ARG A 160 25.88 6.80 -9.87
N ARG A 161 26.46 7.69 -10.68
CA ARG A 161 27.18 7.31 -11.91
C ARG A 161 28.68 7.56 -11.85
N ILE A 162 29.14 8.45 -10.97
CA ILE A 162 30.55 8.79 -10.86
C ILE A 162 31.16 8.05 -9.67
N SER A 163 31.84 6.94 -9.92
CA SER A 163 32.51 6.16 -8.86
C SER A 163 33.65 6.95 -8.21
N GLY A 164 33.63 7.06 -6.88
CA GLY A 164 34.61 7.83 -6.11
C GLY A 164 34.40 9.34 -6.14
N TRP A 165 33.16 9.80 -6.39
CA TRP A 165 32.78 11.21 -6.39
C TRP A 165 33.06 11.90 -5.04
N GLU A 166 33.23 11.17 -3.94
CA GLU A 166 33.58 11.73 -2.63
C GLU A 166 34.98 12.37 -2.62
N ASP A 167 35.87 11.91 -3.50
CA ASP A 167 37.19 12.48 -3.76
C ASP A 167 37.19 13.32 -5.06
N SER A 168 36.05 13.95 -5.35
CA SER A 168 35.88 14.86 -6.49
C SER A 168 36.06 16.32 -6.11
N ILE A 169 36.18 17.14 -7.15
CA ILE A 169 36.18 18.60 -7.07
C ILE A 169 35.26 19.13 -8.16
N VAL A 170 34.31 19.98 -7.78
CA VAL A 170 33.36 20.58 -8.73
C VAL A 170 34.01 21.81 -9.35
N VAL A 171 34.07 21.87 -10.67
CA VAL A 171 34.82 22.89 -11.40
C VAL A 171 33.88 23.75 -12.22
N SER A 172 34.04 25.08 -12.15
CA SER A 172 33.36 25.99 -13.07
C SER A 172 34.30 26.38 -14.23
N PRO A 173 33.84 26.29 -15.50
CA PRO A 173 34.66 26.67 -16.66
C PRO A 173 34.91 28.19 -16.75
N ASP A 174 34.15 29.01 -16.02
CA ASP A 174 34.38 30.45 -15.89
C ASP A 174 33.89 31.00 -14.53
N ALA A 175 34.21 32.26 -14.24
CA ALA A 175 33.87 32.88 -12.96
C ALA A 175 32.36 33.17 -12.78
N GLY A 176 31.57 33.20 -13.85
CA GLY A 176 30.12 33.42 -13.82
C GLY A 176 29.34 32.25 -13.24
N GLY A 177 29.82 31.02 -13.44
CA GLY A 177 29.22 29.79 -12.91
C GLY A 177 29.54 29.48 -11.45
N ALA A 178 30.32 30.34 -10.77
CA ALA A 178 30.81 30.08 -9.41
C ALA A 178 29.68 29.78 -8.41
N LYS A 179 28.56 30.50 -8.45
CA LYS A 179 27.43 30.26 -7.54
C LYS A 179 26.82 28.85 -7.70
N ARG A 180 26.71 28.36 -8.94
CA ARG A 180 26.16 27.04 -9.27
C ARG A 180 27.07 25.93 -8.77
N VAL A 181 28.37 26.08 -9.05
CA VAL A 181 29.40 25.12 -8.64
C VAL A 181 29.55 25.07 -7.13
N THR A 182 29.54 26.20 -6.43
CA THR A 182 29.57 26.22 -4.95
C THR A 182 28.34 25.55 -4.35
N ALA A 183 27.13 25.82 -4.87
CA ALA A 183 25.91 25.18 -4.36
C ALA A 183 25.93 23.64 -4.48
N ILE A 184 26.45 23.13 -5.61
CA ILE A 184 26.61 21.68 -5.83
C ILE A 184 27.70 21.11 -4.92
N ALA A 185 28.86 21.78 -4.83
CA ALA A 185 29.97 21.35 -4.00
C ALA A 185 29.60 21.29 -2.51
N ASP A 186 28.88 22.30 -2.00
CA ASP A 186 28.40 22.35 -0.62
C ASP A 186 27.46 21.17 -0.30
N LYS A 187 26.55 20.83 -1.23
CA LYS A 187 25.61 19.70 -1.07
C LYS A 187 26.25 18.33 -1.23
N LEU A 188 27.36 18.24 -1.97
CA LEU A 188 28.18 17.03 -2.07
C LEU A 188 29.17 16.92 -0.89
N GLY A 189 29.47 18.01 -0.20
CA GLY A 189 30.50 18.06 0.83
C GLY A 189 31.92 17.95 0.26
N VAL A 190 32.14 18.45 -0.96
CA VAL A 190 33.42 18.40 -1.67
C VAL A 190 33.97 19.80 -1.96
N GLU A 191 35.23 19.89 -2.38
CA GLU A 191 35.84 21.15 -2.76
C GLU A 191 35.33 21.63 -4.13
N PHE A 192 35.53 22.92 -4.42
CA PHE A 192 35.29 23.46 -5.76
C PHE A 192 36.50 24.21 -6.31
N ALA A 193 36.61 24.28 -7.63
CA ALA A 193 37.61 25.04 -8.35
C ALA A 193 36.98 25.93 -9.42
N LEU A 194 37.67 27.01 -9.79
CA LEU A 194 37.24 27.94 -10.83
C LEU A 194 38.36 28.12 -11.85
N ILE A 195 38.02 28.08 -13.13
CA ILE A 195 38.93 28.46 -14.21
C ILE A 195 38.76 29.96 -14.43
N HIS A 196 39.78 30.74 -14.07
CA HIS A 196 39.77 32.18 -14.32
C HIS A 196 40.46 32.49 -15.64
N ARG A 197 39.69 32.99 -16.61
CA ARG A 197 40.22 33.54 -17.85
C ARG A 197 40.61 35.00 -17.64
N GLN A 198 41.92 35.30 -17.68
CA GLN A 198 42.37 36.68 -17.83
C GLN A 198 42.30 37.07 -19.31
N PRO A 199 41.53 38.10 -19.70
CA PRO A 199 41.70 38.67 -21.02
C PRO A 199 42.99 39.49 -21.03
N GLU A 200 44.06 38.99 -21.66
CA GLU A 200 45.25 39.80 -21.92
C GLU A 200 44.87 40.97 -22.83
N ARG A 201 44.71 42.16 -22.23
CA ARG A 201 44.79 43.41 -22.97
C ARG A 201 46.23 43.58 -23.46
N LYS A 202 46.42 43.34 -24.76
CA LYS A 202 47.55 43.73 -25.63
C LYS A 202 48.64 42.67 -25.87
N ARG A 203 48.46 41.83 -26.89
CA ARG A 203 49.45 41.57 -27.96
C ARG A 203 48.78 40.79 -29.11
N GLN A 204 48.82 41.35 -30.32
CA GLN A 204 48.39 40.66 -31.53
C GLN A 204 49.42 39.54 -31.83
N ASN A 205 48.93 38.30 -32.01
CA ASN A 205 49.66 37.09 -32.43
C ASN A 205 50.36 36.22 -31.35
N ALA A 206 49.70 35.93 -30.21
CA ALA A 206 50.03 34.77 -29.39
C ALA A 206 48.77 33.89 -29.16
N PRO A 207 48.86 32.55 -29.15
CA PRO A 207 47.73 31.68 -28.81
C PRO A 207 47.25 31.99 -27.39
N GLU A 208 45.92 32.02 -27.19
CA GLU A 208 45.28 32.28 -25.89
C GLU A 208 45.75 31.26 -24.84
N GLN A 209 46.72 31.62 -24.01
CA GLN A 209 47.22 30.68 -23.01
C GLN A 209 47.73 31.40 -21.78
N MET A 210 46.82 31.68 -20.84
CA MET A 210 47.09 31.71 -19.40
C MET A 210 45.74 31.65 -18.66
N GLU A 211 45.23 30.42 -18.49
CA GLU A 211 44.12 30.14 -17.58
C GLU A 211 44.68 29.81 -16.20
N LEU A 212 44.23 30.54 -15.19
CA LEU A 212 44.63 30.28 -13.82
C LEU A 212 43.51 29.48 -13.15
N LEU A 213 43.74 28.17 -12.99
CA LEU A 213 42.90 27.30 -12.20
C LEU A 213 43.08 27.68 -10.72
N VAL A 214 42.00 28.11 -10.07
CA VAL A 214 41.95 28.40 -8.65
C VAL A 214 41.29 27.20 -7.95
N GLY A 215 42.12 26.36 -7.34
CA GLY A 215 41.77 25.07 -6.74
C GLY A 215 42.82 24.00 -7.08
N ASP A 216 42.87 22.90 -6.33
CA ASP A 216 43.77 21.77 -6.61
C ASP A 216 42.97 20.56 -7.09
N VAL A 217 43.17 20.21 -8.37
CA VAL A 217 42.46 19.10 -9.05
C VAL A 217 43.34 17.86 -9.17
N LYS A 218 44.58 17.92 -8.70
CA LYS A 218 45.56 16.84 -8.90
C LYS A 218 45.10 15.57 -8.20
N ASP A 219 45.16 14.45 -8.90
CA ASP A 219 44.77 13.11 -8.45
C ASP A 219 43.29 12.97 -8.04
N LYS A 220 42.46 14.00 -8.26
CA LYS A 220 41.01 14.04 -7.96
C LYS A 220 40.15 13.87 -9.20
N ILE A 221 38.88 13.51 -9.01
CA ILE A 221 37.87 13.51 -10.08
C ILE A 221 37.37 14.95 -10.28
N ALA A 222 37.56 15.53 -11.46
CA ALA A 222 37.08 16.88 -11.76
C ALA A 222 35.70 16.83 -12.43
N ILE A 223 34.70 17.46 -11.82
CA ILE A 223 33.32 17.52 -12.35
C ILE A 223 33.03 18.95 -12.81
N LEU A 224 33.13 19.19 -14.12
CA LEU A 224 32.78 20.48 -14.73
C LEU A 224 31.26 20.67 -14.71
N VAL A 225 30.77 21.80 -14.21
CA VAL A 225 29.33 22.12 -14.24
C VAL A 225 29.06 23.46 -14.91
N ASP A 226 28.12 23.47 -15.86
CA ASP A 226 27.70 24.68 -16.58
C ASP A 226 26.20 24.68 -16.92
N ASP A 227 25.61 25.83 -17.28
CA ASP A 227 24.20 25.89 -17.70
C ASP A 227 24.01 25.52 -19.16
N MET A 228 24.95 25.86 -20.04
CA MET A 228 24.76 25.56 -21.47
C MET A 228 26.05 25.38 -22.26
N ILE A 229 26.02 24.45 -23.21
CA ILE A 229 27.09 24.22 -24.19
C ILE A 229 26.56 24.37 -25.61
N ASP A 230 27.32 25.08 -26.44
CA ASP A 230 26.91 25.39 -27.81
C ASP A 230 27.98 25.07 -28.86
N THR A 231 29.14 25.74 -28.83
CA THR A 231 30.27 25.48 -29.75
C THR A 231 31.28 24.47 -29.21
N GLY A 232 31.25 24.18 -27.89
CA GLY A 232 32.17 23.26 -27.23
C GLY A 232 33.60 23.76 -26.99
N ASN A 233 33.95 24.99 -27.43
CA ASN A 233 35.29 25.55 -27.28
C ASN A 233 35.69 25.74 -25.80
N THR A 234 34.80 26.34 -25.00
CA THR A 234 35.04 26.56 -23.56
C THR A 234 35.20 25.23 -22.82
N LEU A 235 34.37 24.23 -23.14
CA LEU A 235 34.48 22.89 -22.57
C LEU A 235 35.83 22.24 -22.93
N THR A 236 36.20 22.26 -24.21
CA THR A 236 37.46 21.70 -24.70
C THR A 236 38.67 22.28 -23.97
N LEU A 237 38.68 23.60 -23.81
CA LEU A 237 39.77 24.28 -23.13
C LEU A 237 39.82 23.90 -21.64
N ALA A 238 38.66 23.92 -20.95
CA ALA A 238 38.57 23.54 -19.54
C ALA A 238 39.03 22.09 -19.28
N VAL A 239 38.60 21.14 -20.13
CA VAL A 239 38.98 19.73 -20.03
C VAL A 239 40.49 19.55 -20.22
N ASN A 240 41.09 20.19 -21.22
CA ASN A 240 42.54 20.12 -21.43
C ASN A 240 43.32 20.73 -20.27
N THR A 241 42.88 21.88 -19.75
CA THR A 241 43.49 22.52 -18.58
C THR A 241 43.45 21.60 -17.35
N LEU A 242 42.31 20.93 -17.08
CA LEU A 242 42.19 19.98 -15.96
C LEU A 242 43.09 18.75 -16.13
N HIS A 243 43.17 18.23 -17.35
CA HIS A 243 44.03 17.09 -17.67
C HIS A 243 45.51 17.43 -17.49
N GLU A 244 45.96 18.59 -17.97
CA GLU A 244 47.34 19.08 -17.77
C GLU A 244 47.70 19.32 -16.30
N LYS A 245 46.70 19.65 -15.47
CA LYS A 245 46.86 19.83 -14.02
C LYS A 245 46.81 18.53 -13.22
N GLY A 246 46.64 17.39 -13.89
CA GLY A 246 46.72 16.06 -13.27
C GLY A 246 45.40 15.55 -12.68
N ALA A 247 44.25 15.99 -13.20
CA ALA A 247 42.97 15.40 -12.82
C ALA A 247 42.93 13.90 -13.15
N LYS A 248 42.44 13.08 -12.22
CA LYS A 248 42.35 11.61 -12.34
C LYS A 248 41.32 11.18 -13.38
N ALA A 249 40.19 11.89 -13.42
CA ALA A 249 39.10 11.70 -14.37
C ALA A 249 38.35 13.02 -14.51
N ILE A 250 37.75 13.26 -15.68
CA ILE A 250 37.01 14.50 -15.96
C ILE A 250 35.61 14.15 -16.45
N TYR A 251 34.59 14.71 -15.79
CA TYR A 251 33.19 14.64 -16.18
C TYR A 251 32.69 16.06 -16.45
N ALA A 252 31.78 16.24 -17.41
CA ALA A 252 31.12 17.53 -17.62
C ALA A 252 29.61 17.35 -17.54
N VAL A 253 28.94 18.11 -16.68
CA VAL A 253 27.50 18.05 -16.45
C VAL A 253 26.88 19.41 -16.75
N ILE A 254 26.02 19.48 -17.75
CA ILE A 254 25.56 20.73 -18.35
C ILE A 254 24.03 20.72 -18.45
N SER A 255 23.34 21.76 -17.98
CA SER A 255 21.87 21.78 -18.02
C SER A 255 21.35 21.71 -19.46
N HIS A 256 21.82 22.58 -20.36
CA HIS A 256 21.33 22.69 -21.74
C HIS A 256 22.41 22.37 -22.79
N GLY A 257 22.30 21.20 -23.43
CA GLY A 257 23.16 20.80 -24.55
C GLY A 257 22.68 21.34 -25.90
N LEU A 258 22.94 22.61 -26.24
CA LEU A 258 22.56 23.16 -27.56
C LEU A 258 23.35 22.51 -28.69
N LEU A 259 24.67 22.38 -28.53
CA LEU A 259 25.59 21.66 -29.42
C LEU A 259 25.49 22.03 -30.92
N SER A 260 25.00 23.23 -31.24
CA SER A 260 24.56 23.58 -32.60
C SER A 260 25.69 23.71 -33.64
N GLU A 261 26.88 24.11 -33.18
CA GLU A 261 28.10 24.22 -34.01
C GLU A 261 29.22 23.30 -33.50
N THR A 262 28.90 22.38 -32.59
CA THR A 262 29.89 21.52 -31.94
C THR A 262 30.31 20.38 -32.87
N ASN A 263 31.62 20.23 -33.06
CA ASN A 263 32.16 19.01 -33.66
C ASN A 263 32.20 17.89 -32.62
N LEU A 264 31.13 17.08 -32.59
CA LEU A 264 30.97 15.98 -31.64
C LEU A 264 32.11 14.96 -31.70
N SER A 265 32.75 14.79 -32.86
CA SER A 265 33.93 13.93 -33.00
C SER A 265 35.16 14.47 -32.25
N LEU A 266 35.28 15.80 -32.07
CA LEU A 266 36.34 16.39 -31.25
C LEU A 266 36.05 16.17 -29.76
N ILE A 267 34.79 16.26 -29.32
CA ILE A 267 34.41 15.95 -27.93
C ILE A 267 34.70 14.50 -27.60
N ASP A 268 34.41 13.57 -28.51
CA ASP A 268 34.69 12.15 -28.32
C ASP A 268 36.19 11.87 -28.11
N GLN A 269 37.07 12.70 -28.70
CA GLN A 269 38.53 12.63 -28.54
C GLN A 269 39.08 13.33 -27.28
N LEU A 270 38.29 14.17 -26.61
CA LEU A 270 38.74 14.84 -25.38
C LEU A 270 39.00 13.83 -24.26
N PRO A 271 39.92 14.13 -23.31
CA PRO A 271 40.14 13.33 -22.11
C PRO A 271 39.01 13.52 -21.07
N ILE A 272 37.77 13.42 -21.54
CA ILE A 272 36.53 13.39 -20.75
C ILE A 272 36.01 11.96 -20.70
N VAL A 273 35.47 11.56 -19.55
CA VAL A 273 34.82 10.27 -19.33
C VAL A 273 33.41 10.30 -19.88
N GLU A 274 32.57 11.23 -19.40
CA GLU A 274 31.20 11.45 -19.88
C GLU A 274 30.88 12.94 -19.98
N LEU A 275 30.23 13.33 -21.08
CA LEU A 275 29.54 14.61 -21.24
C LEU A 275 28.06 14.38 -20.96
N VAL A 276 27.55 14.98 -19.91
CA VAL A 276 26.20 14.76 -19.38
C VAL A 276 25.38 16.01 -19.63
N VAL A 277 24.26 15.86 -20.32
CA VAL A 277 23.31 16.94 -20.58
C VAL A 277 21.91 16.53 -20.14
N THR A 278 20.95 17.44 -20.08
CA THR A 278 19.54 17.06 -19.89
C THR A 278 18.78 16.97 -21.22
N ASN A 279 17.62 16.31 -21.22
CA ASN A 279 16.66 16.36 -22.34
C ASN A 279 15.81 17.65 -22.33
N THR A 280 16.31 18.76 -21.79
CA THR A 280 15.72 20.10 -22.05
C THR A 280 15.66 20.42 -23.55
N ILE A 281 16.49 19.76 -24.35
CA ILE A 281 16.55 19.80 -25.81
C ILE A 281 16.66 18.34 -26.32
N PRO A 282 16.09 17.97 -27.48
CA PRO A 282 16.28 16.63 -28.03
C PRO A 282 17.76 16.30 -28.29
N GLN A 283 18.26 15.23 -27.66
CA GLN A 283 19.67 14.82 -27.78
C GLN A 283 19.92 13.58 -28.65
N THR A 284 18.88 12.90 -29.12
CA THR A 284 18.98 11.60 -29.82
C THR A 284 19.96 11.63 -31.00
N LYS A 285 19.98 12.72 -31.78
CA LYS A 285 20.91 12.89 -32.90
C LYS A 285 22.35 13.09 -32.44
N HIS A 286 22.56 13.84 -31.35
CA HIS A 286 23.90 14.10 -30.82
C HIS A 286 24.50 12.83 -30.18
N GLN A 287 23.68 12.03 -29.49
CA GLN A 287 24.12 10.77 -28.88
C GLN A 287 24.54 9.73 -29.92
N ALA A 288 23.93 9.74 -31.10
CA ALA A 288 24.34 8.89 -32.21
C ALA A 288 25.73 9.27 -32.78
N LEU A 289 26.21 10.48 -32.51
CA LEU A 289 27.47 11.03 -33.04
C LEU A 289 28.59 11.14 -31.99
N CYS A 290 28.28 11.05 -30.69
CA CYS A 290 29.25 11.07 -29.60
C CYS A 290 28.92 9.98 -28.59
N SER A 291 29.82 9.01 -28.45
CA SER A 291 29.64 7.86 -27.56
C SER A 291 29.68 8.24 -26.08
N LYS A 292 30.31 9.38 -25.77
CA LYS A 292 30.46 9.92 -24.41
C LYS A 292 29.29 10.80 -23.95
N LEU A 293 28.30 11.07 -24.81
CA LEU A 293 27.16 11.94 -24.49
C LEU A 293 26.03 11.18 -23.78
N VAL A 294 25.75 11.54 -22.52
CA VAL A 294 24.69 10.97 -21.68
C VAL A 294 23.60 12.02 -21.44
N THR A 295 22.34 11.59 -21.44
CA THR A 295 21.20 12.49 -21.26
C THR A 295 20.42 12.16 -19.97
N ILE A 296 20.17 13.15 -19.12
CA ILE A 296 19.31 13.09 -17.93
C ILE A 296 17.87 13.48 -18.31
N ASP A 297 16.90 12.68 -17.88
CA ASP A 297 15.47 12.93 -18.14
C ASP A 297 14.86 13.90 -17.11
N ILE A 298 14.35 15.04 -17.58
CA ILE A 298 13.72 16.09 -16.78
C ILE A 298 12.18 16.03 -16.78
N SER A 299 11.58 15.13 -17.57
CA SER A 299 10.13 14.96 -17.63
C SER A 299 9.46 14.72 -16.25
N PRO A 300 10.08 14.04 -15.26
CA PRO A 300 9.45 13.92 -13.94
C PRO A 300 9.33 15.26 -13.21
N THR A 301 10.35 16.11 -13.32
CA THR A 301 10.35 17.44 -12.69
C THR A 301 9.31 18.36 -13.34
N ILE A 302 9.19 18.30 -14.68
CA ILE A 302 8.17 19.06 -15.41
C ILE A 302 6.76 18.57 -15.07
N ALA A 303 6.53 17.25 -15.09
CA ALA A 303 5.22 16.66 -14.78
C ALA A 303 4.74 17.08 -13.38
N GLU A 304 5.58 16.94 -12.37
CA GLU A 304 5.21 17.33 -11.00
C GLU A 304 4.99 18.85 -10.88
N SER A 305 5.75 19.67 -11.62
CA SER A 305 5.54 21.13 -11.66
C SER A 305 4.18 21.49 -12.28
N ILE A 306 3.79 20.82 -13.36
CA ILE A 306 2.47 20.99 -14.00
C ILE A 306 1.35 20.58 -13.04
N ARG A 307 1.47 19.40 -12.39
CA ARG A 307 0.50 18.92 -11.40
C ARG A 307 0.29 19.93 -10.27
N ARG A 308 1.39 20.47 -9.72
CA ARG A 308 1.35 21.49 -8.65
C ARG A 308 0.73 22.79 -9.12
N THR A 309 1.11 23.27 -10.30
CA THR A 309 0.58 24.51 -10.90
C THR A 309 -0.93 24.44 -11.11
N HIS A 310 -1.43 23.31 -11.62
CA HIS A 310 -2.86 23.09 -11.82
C HIS A 310 -3.62 23.06 -10.48
N ASN A 311 -3.06 22.42 -9.46
CA ASN A 311 -3.66 22.28 -8.14
C ASN A 311 -3.45 23.49 -7.19
N GLY A 312 -2.69 24.51 -7.62
CA GLY A 312 -2.37 25.67 -6.79
C GLY A 312 -1.41 25.37 -5.63
N GLU A 313 -0.61 24.31 -5.76
CA GLU A 313 0.38 23.89 -4.76
C GLU A 313 1.73 24.63 -4.94
N SER A 314 2.53 24.73 -3.88
CA SER A 314 3.85 25.37 -3.98
C SER A 314 4.86 24.53 -4.75
N ILE A 315 5.51 25.14 -5.73
CA ILE A 315 6.63 24.59 -6.50
C ILE A 315 7.95 24.66 -5.74
N SER A 316 8.10 25.57 -4.78
CA SER A 316 9.33 25.70 -3.98
C SER A 316 9.66 24.43 -3.17
N LEU A 317 8.65 23.59 -2.91
CA LEU A 317 8.78 22.31 -2.22
C LEU A 317 9.44 21.22 -3.08
N LEU A 318 9.56 21.41 -4.40
CA LEU A 318 10.35 20.53 -5.27
C LEU A 318 11.86 20.60 -4.97
N PHE A 319 12.31 21.70 -4.35
CA PHE A 319 13.73 22.02 -4.19
C PHE A 319 14.17 22.17 -2.72
N SER A 320 13.25 22.09 -1.76
CA SER A 320 13.56 21.99 -0.33
C SER A 320 13.96 20.55 0.02
N GLU A 321 14.98 20.36 0.86
CA GLU A 321 15.44 19.02 1.28
C GLU A 321 14.28 18.15 1.78
N ARG A 322 13.83 17.29 0.88
CA ARG A 322 13.01 16.09 1.12
C ARG A 322 13.62 14.98 0.26
N PRO A 323 13.58 13.73 0.74
CA PRO A 323 13.90 12.57 -0.08
C PRO A 323 12.94 12.54 -1.29
N GLU A 324 13.51 12.27 -2.46
CA GLU A 324 12.92 12.39 -3.79
C GLU A 324 11.54 11.68 -3.92
N THR A 325 10.53 12.41 -4.39
CA THR A 325 9.25 11.86 -4.86
C THR A 325 9.16 11.94 -6.38
N GLY A 326 8.81 10.83 -7.05
CA GLY A 326 8.15 10.87 -8.36
C GLY A 326 9.05 10.78 -9.59
N ALA A 327 9.88 9.74 -9.69
CA ALA A 327 10.34 9.15 -10.95
C ALA A 327 10.74 7.71 -10.63
N LEU A 328 10.45 6.73 -11.50
CA LEU A 328 11.07 5.40 -11.43
C LEU A 328 12.59 5.57 -11.31
N LEU A 329 13.13 5.35 -10.10
CA LEU A 329 14.54 5.57 -9.80
C LEU A 329 15.33 4.36 -10.34
N VAL A 330 16.20 4.61 -11.33
CA VAL A 330 17.43 3.83 -11.48
C VAL A 330 18.38 4.33 -10.39
N VAL A 331 18.60 3.53 -9.34
CA VAL A 331 19.20 3.93 -8.05
C VAL A 331 20.74 3.92 -8.06
N SER A 332 21.30 4.83 -7.24
CA SER A 332 22.71 5.02 -6.89
C SER A 332 23.14 3.97 -5.89
N PRO A 333 24.38 3.46 -5.91
CA PRO A 333 24.81 2.44 -4.95
C PRO A 333 24.88 2.87 -3.49
N ASP A 334 24.91 4.18 -3.16
CA ASP A 334 25.32 4.62 -1.81
C ASP A 334 24.22 5.39 -1.07
N ILE A 335 23.33 4.64 -0.40
CA ILE A 335 22.55 5.15 0.73
C ILE A 335 23.52 5.26 1.91
N LYS A 336 23.80 6.47 2.39
CA LYS A 336 24.39 6.65 3.73
C LYS A 336 23.37 6.17 4.76
N LEU A 337 23.49 4.90 5.15
CA LEU A 337 22.80 4.28 6.27
C LEU A 337 22.98 5.18 7.50
N ILE A 338 21.89 5.71 8.03
CA ILE A 338 21.90 6.16 9.42
C ILE A 338 22.08 4.89 10.22
N ALA A 339 23.21 4.75 10.92
CA ALA A 339 23.42 3.64 11.84
C ALA A 339 22.29 3.64 12.87
N GLY A 340 21.32 2.75 12.69
CA GLY A 340 20.12 2.61 13.52
C GLY A 340 19.77 1.13 13.62
N GLU A 341 19.59 0.64 14.84
CA GLU A 341 19.13 -0.72 15.10
C GLU A 341 17.64 -0.85 14.76
N VAL A 342 17.20 -2.04 14.30
CA VAL A 342 15.77 -2.31 14.15
C VAL A 342 15.09 -2.20 15.53
N VAL A 343 14.14 -1.27 15.67
CA VAL A 343 13.36 -1.09 16.90
C VAL A 343 12.58 -2.37 17.21
N PRO A 344 12.67 -2.91 18.43
CA PRO A 344 11.89 -4.08 18.81
C PRO A 344 10.40 -3.75 18.82
N LYS A 345 9.57 -4.73 18.46
CA LYS A 345 8.11 -4.61 18.64
C LYS A 345 7.79 -4.42 20.12
N ARG A 346 6.70 -3.70 20.42
CA ARG A 346 6.19 -3.51 21.79
C ARG A 346 5.81 -4.84 22.45
N PHE A 347 5.33 -5.80 21.67
CA PHE A 347 5.08 -7.17 22.09
C PHE A 347 5.66 -8.15 21.05
N LEU A 348 6.32 -9.21 21.51
CA LEU A 348 6.97 -10.20 20.65
C LEU A 348 6.09 -11.46 20.52
N SER A 349 6.12 -12.09 19.36
CA SER A 349 5.46 -13.37 19.11
C SER A 349 6.15 -14.50 19.86
N LEU A 350 5.39 -15.53 20.23
CA LEU A 350 5.96 -16.81 20.63
C LEU A 350 6.22 -17.68 19.38
N PRO A 351 7.28 -18.50 19.37
CA PRO A 351 7.51 -19.46 18.30
C PRO A 351 6.31 -20.39 18.04
N LEU A 352 6.08 -20.73 16.77
CA LEU A 352 5.11 -21.76 16.38
C LEU A 352 5.29 -23.04 17.24
N SER A 353 4.17 -23.68 17.61
CA SER A 353 4.02 -24.83 18.53
C SER A 353 3.91 -24.51 20.02
N GLN A 354 4.33 -23.33 20.49
CA GLN A 354 4.24 -22.96 21.90
C GLN A 354 2.82 -22.61 22.35
N ILE A 355 1.93 -22.29 21.40
CA ILE A 355 0.50 -22.03 21.61
C ILE A 355 -0.27 -23.13 20.90
N ARG A 356 -1.18 -23.78 21.62
CA ARG A 356 -2.05 -24.84 21.09
C ARG A 356 -3.51 -24.52 21.37
N PRO A 357 -4.38 -24.51 20.35
CA PRO A 357 -5.81 -24.36 20.57
C PRO A 357 -6.34 -25.62 21.26
N THR A 358 -7.39 -25.49 22.04
CA THR A 358 -8.10 -26.60 22.69
C THR A 358 -9.61 -26.40 22.60
N GLY A 359 -10.40 -27.37 23.04
CA GLY A 359 -11.87 -27.25 23.04
C GLY A 359 -12.43 -26.88 21.66
N TRP A 360 -13.44 -26.01 21.65
CA TRP A 360 -14.16 -25.65 20.43
C TRP A 360 -13.27 -25.03 19.34
N LEU A 361 -12.20 -24.31 19.72
CA LEU A 361 -11.32 -23.66 18.75
C LEU A 361 -10.41 -24.68 18.06
N PHE A 362 -10.00 -25.74 18.77
CA PHE A 362 -9.33 -26.88 18.15
C PHE A 362 -10.29 -27.63 17.23
N ASP A 363 -11.54 -27.84 17.68
CA ASP A 363 -12.56 -28.48 16.84
C ASP A 363 -12.80 -27.68 15.55
N GLN A 364 -12.81 -26.35 15.62
CA GLN A 364 -12.94 -25.47 14.45
C GLN A 364 -11.73 -25.57 13.51
N LEU A 365 -10.51 -25.65 14.04
CA LEU A 365 -9.32 -25.92 13.22
C LEU A 365 -9.43 -27.29 12.54
N MET A 366 -9.95 -28.30 13.25
CA MET A 366 -10.15 -29.63 12.67
C MET A 366 -11.24 -29.65 11.59
N VAL A 367 -12.28 -28.81 11.67
CA VAL A 367 -13.22 -28.62 10.56
C VAL A 367 -12.49 -28.13 9.31
N GLN A 368 -11.62 -27.12 9.43
CA GLN A 368 -10.79 -26.64 8.32
C GLN A 368 -9.90 -27.76 7.75
N MET A 369 -9.24 -28.53 8.62
CA MET A 369 -8.33 -29.61 8.22
C MET A 369 -9.04 -30.83 7.63
N ASN A 370 -10.31 -31.06 7.98
CA ASN A 370 -11.14 -32.10 7.36
C ASN A 370 -11.92 -31.59 6.15
N GLY A 371 -11.89 -30.27 5.91
CA GLY A 371 -12.47 -29.57 4.78
C GLY A 371 -11.48 -29.40 3.64
N LEU A 372 -11.74 -28.40 2.80
CA LEU A 372 -10.99 -28.14 1.58
C LEU A 372 -9.47 -28.00 1.83
N ALA A 373 -9.09 -27.14 2.78
CA ALA A 373 -7.70 -26.80 3.08
C ALA A 373 -6.80 -28.03 3.35
N GLY A 374 -7.30 -28.99 4.12
CA GLY A 374 -6.54 -30.19 4.46
C GLY A 374 -6.41 -31.18 3.31
N HIS A 375 -7.25 -31.09 2.28
CA HIS A 375 -7.36 -32.06 1.19
C HIS A 375 -7.00 -31.51 -0.20
N GLU A 376 -6.75 -30.21 -0.36
CA GLU A 376 -6.28 -29.61 -1.63
C GLU A 376 -5.10 -30.36 -2.25
N HIS A 377 -4.23 -30.92 -1.40
CA HIS A 377 -3.05 -31.67 -1.80
C HIS A 377 -3.29 -33.00 -2.50
N GLU A 378 -4.54 -33.45 -2.49
CA GLU A 378 -4.97 -34.74 -3.03
C GLU A 378 -5.51 -34.59 -4.46
N PHE A 379 -6.06 -33.42 -4.80
CA PHE A 379 -6.82 -33.24 -6.05
C PHE A 379 -6.73 -31.84 -6.68
N TYR A 380 -6.37 -30.80 -5.93
CA TYR A 380 -6.40 -29.43 -6.44
C TYR A 380 -5.13 -29.11 -7.22
N ASN A 381 -5.27 -28.94 -8.54
CA ASN A 381 -4.15 -28.93 -9.48
C ASN A 381 -3.06 -27.90 -9.15
N TRP A 382 -3.44 -26.69 -8.69
CA TRP A 382 -2.48 -25.61 -8.39
C TRP A 382 -1.53 -25.93 -7.25
N TRP A 383 -1.84 -26.97 -6.47
CA TRP A 383 -0.99 -27.47 -5.43
C TRP A 383 -0.48 -28.89 -5.73
N ALA A 384 -1.37 -29.82 -6.12
CA ALA A 384 -1.02 -31.22 -6.36
C ALA A 384 0.04 -31.41 -7.47
N ASP A 385 0.10 -30.51 -8.46
CA ASP A 385 1.12 -30.47 -9.52
C ASP A 385 1.85 -29.11 -9.58
N THR A 386 2.02 -28.45 -8.43
CA THR A 386 2.61 -27.10 -8.38
C THR A 386 4.02 -27.04 -8.98
N ASP A 387 4.29 -25.99 -9.76
CA ASP A 387 5.62 -25.76 -10.36
C ASP A 387 6.72 -25.49 -9.32
N TRP A 388 6.35 -25.07 -8.10
CA TRP A 388 7.27 -24.89 -6.97
C TRP A 388 8.02 -26.17 -6.56
N VAL A 389 7.48 -27.35 -6.86
CA VAL A 389 8.13 -28.64 -6.58
C VAL A 389 8.43 -29.45 -7.85
N GLY A 390 8.57 -28.75 -8.97
CA GLY A 390 8.90 -29.35 -10.27
C GLY A 390 7.70 -29.90 -11.05
N GLY A 391 6.48 -29.59 -10.62
CA GLY A 391 5.26 -29.85 -11.38
C GLY A 391 5.08 -28.88 -12.55
N SER A 392 3.93 -28.97 -13.22
CA SER A 392 3.62 -28.14 -14.40
C SER A 392 2.54 -27.08 -14.18
N ALA A 393 1.88 -27.10 -13.01
CA ALA A 393 0.74 -26.26 -12.73
C ALA A 393 1.15 -24.90 -12.15
N ALA A 394 0.77 -23.84 -12.85
CA ALA A 394 0.78 -22.45 -12.38
C ALA A 394 -0.45 -21.74 -12.98
N TYR A 395 -1.25 -21.08 -12.16
CA TYR A 395 -2.45 -20.37 -12.64
C TYR A 395 -2.18 -18.91 -13.03
N SER A 396 -1.09 -18.32 -12.53
CA SER A 396 -0.69 -16.94 -12.83
C SER A 396 0.84 -16.83 -12.95
N TYR A 397 1.32 -15.76 -13.60
CA TYR A 397 2.75 -15.44 -13.67
C TYR A 397 3.34 -15.02 -12.31
N LEU A 398 2.49 -14.85 -11.30
CA LEU A 398 2.84 -14.45 -9.95
C LEU A 398 3.43 -15.60 -9.15
N GLU A 399 3.12 -16.84 -9.56
CA GLU A 399 3.63 -18.07 -8.94
C GLU A 399 3.36 -18.10 -7.43
N GLU A 400 2.20 -17.60 -7.01
CA GLU A 400 1.86 -17.42 -5.61
C GLU A 400 1.18 -18.65 -4.99
N ALA A 401 0.57 -19.52 -5.81
CA ALA A 401 -0.29 -20.60 -5.33
C ALA A 401 0.42 -21.55 -4.34
N GLY A 402 1.57 -22.07 -4.77
CA GLY A 402 2.35 -23.03 -3.98
C GLY A 402 2.95 -22.39 -2.73
N SER A 403 3.36 -21.12 -2.80
CA SER A 403 3.94 -20.41 -1.66
C SER A 403 2.89 -19.99 -0.63
N TYR A 404 1.69 -19.56 -1.04
CA TYR A 404 0.57 -19.32 -0.14
C TYR A 404 0.11 -20.59 0.56
N TRP A 405 -0.07 -21.67 -0.21
CA TRP A 405 -0.41 -22.98 0.36
C TRP A 405 0.62 -23.38 1.42
N PHE A 406 1.92 -23.25 1.12
CA PHE A 406 2.98 -23.58 2.07
C PHE A 406 2.90 -22.71 3.33
N ASN A 407 2.74 -21.39 3.18
CA ASN A 407 2.59 -20.46 4.30
C ASN A 407 1.39 -20.80 5.20
N ALA A 408 0.28 -21.24 4.60
CA ALA A 408 -0.94 -21.62 5.30
C ALA A 408 -0.83 -22.96 6.01
N MET A 409 -0.22 -23.94 5.35
CA MET A 409 -0.27 -25.33 5.81
C MET A 409 0.83 -25.69 6.81
N VAL A 410 1.94 -24.94 6.88
CA VAL A 410 2.93 -25.10 7.95
C VAL A 410 2.30 -24.91 9.34
N PRO A 411 1.70 -23.75 9.67
CA PRO A 411 1.08 -23.58 10.99
C PRO A 411 -0.15 -24.47 11.15
N SER A 412 -0.96 -24.68 10.11
CA SER A 412 -2.14 -25.56 10.18
C SER A 412 -1.77 -27.00 10.56
N GLY A 413 -0.77 -27.58 9.88
CA GLY A 413 -0.29 -28.93 10.13
C GLY A 413 0.31 -29.10 11.51
N VAL A 414 1.06 -28.09 11.99
CA VAL A 414 1.63 -28.11 13.35
C VAL A 414 0.53 -28.01 14.40
N LEU A 415 -0.38 -27.05 14.30
CA LEU A 415 -1.42 -26.82 15.29
C LEU A 415 -2.45 -27.96 15.36
N ALA A 416 -2.74 -28.62 14.25
CA ALA A 416 -3.64 -29.76 14.16
C ALA A 416 -2.96 -31.12 14.42
N ASP A 417 -1.65 -31.13 14.69
CA ASP A 417 -0.84 -32.35 14.85
C ASP A 417 -0.96 -33.34 13.66
N SER A 418 -1.12 -32.81 12.44
CA SER A 418 -1.30 -33.60 11.23
C SER A 418 0.03 -34.08 10.67
N THR A 419 0.35 -35.36 10.82
CA THR A 419 1.58 -35.97 10.28
C THR A 419 1.70 -35.85 8.76
N VAL A 420 0.59 -36.03 8.03
CA VAL A 420 0.54 -35.97 6.56
C VAL A 420 0.91 -34.58 6.03
N ILE A 421 0.23 -33.54 6.52
CA ILE A 421 0.52 -32.15 6.13
C ILE A 421 1.91 -31.72 6.57
N ASN A 422 2.34 -32.10 7.77
CA ASN A 422 3.69 -31.80 8.25
C ASN A 422 4.77 -32.46 7.37
N GLU A 423 4.54 -33.67 6.85
CA GLU A 423 5.45 -34.31 5.90
C GLU A 423 5.47 -33.59 4.54
N LYS A 424 4.29 -33.24 4.01
CA LYS A 424 4.18 -32.53 2.72
C LYS A 424 4.84 -31.16 2.74
N THR A 425 4.62 -30.38 3.80
CA THR A 425 5.26 -29.07 3.95
C THR A 425 6.77 -29.20 4.13
N ARG A 426 7.28 -30.19 4.87
CA ARG A 426 8.73 -30.46 4.93
C ARG A 426 9.31 -30.81 3.56
N ASN A 427 8.64 -31.68 2.80
CA ASN A 427 9.09 -32.04 1.45
C ASN A 427 9.09 -30.83 0.51
N PHE A 428 8.10 -29.95 0.62
CA PHE A 428 8.05 -28.69 -0.12
C PHE A 428 9.25 -27.79 0.23
N LEU A 429 9.51 -27.58 1.53
CA LEU A 429 10.65 -26.80 1.99
C LEU A 429 11.97 -27.36 1.48
N ASP A 430 12.16 -28.68 1.64
CA ASP A 430 13.38 -29.38 1.22
C ASP A 430 13.60 -29.22 -0.28
N TYR A 431 12.56 -29.42 -1.10
CA TYR A 431 12.67 -29.23 -2.55
C TYR A 431 13.10 -27.81 -2.92
N VAL A 432 12.41 -26.78 -2.39
CA VAL A 432 12.68 -25.38 -2.75
C VAL A 432 14.08 -24.95 -2.32
N ILE A 433 14.56 -25.42 -1.17
CA ILE A 433 15.92 -25.12 -0.70
C ILE A 433 16.97 -25.90 -1.49
N ASP A 434 16.74 -27.19 -1.75
CA ASP A 434 17.70 -28.07 -2.44
C ASP A 434 17.83 -27.76 -3.94
N THR A 435 16.81 -27.09 -4.50
CA THR A 435 16.83 -26.58 -5.88
C THR A 435 17.23 -25.11 -5.97
N GLN A 436 17.56 -24.42 -4.87
CA GLN A 436 18.05 -23.04 -4.94
C GLN A 436 19.31 -22.97 -5.82
N ASP A 437 19.32 -22.07 -6.80
CA ASP A 437 20.43 -22.00 -7.74
C ASP A 437 21.66 -21.25 -7.19
N GLU A 438 22.76 -21.25 -7.97
CA GLU A 438 24.02 -20.60 -7.62
C GLU A 438 23.91 -19.08 -7.42
N SER A 439 22.89 -18.44 -8.00
CA SER A 439 22.63 -17.01 -7.79
C SER A 439 21.97 -16.73 -6.44
N GLY A 440 21.42 -17.76 -5.79
CA GLY A 440 20.63 -17.65 -4.57
C GLY A 440 19.12 -17.52 -4.83
N TRP A 441 18.64 -17.75 -6.06
CA TRP A 441 17.21 -17.64 -6.37
C TRP A 441 16.41 -18.81 -5.82
N LEU A 442 15.28 -18.48 -5.17
CA LEU A 442 14.31 -19.44 -4.62
C LEU A 442 13.02 -19.37 -5.44
N GLY A 443 12.49 -20.53 -5.83
CA GLY A 443 11.21 -20.63 -6.52
C GLY A 443 11.29 -21.34 -7.88
N PRO A 444 10.15 -21.44 -8.57
CA PRO A 444 9.98 -22.29 -9.75
C PRO A 444 10.75 -21.83 -11.00
N GLU A 445 11.33 -20.63 -11.02
CA GLU A 445 12.12 -20.17 -12.18
C GLU A 445 13.56 -20.66 -12.19
N VAL A 446 14.01 -21.40 -11.19
CA VAL A 446 15.33 -22.02 -11.22
C VAL A 446 15.47 -22.90 -12.47
N GLY A 447 16.53 -22.68 -13.23
CA GLY A 447 16.79 -23.41 -14.47
C GLY A 447 15.88 -23.01 -15.65
N THR A 448 15.11 -21.93 -15.52
CA THR A 448 14.22 -21.41 -16.57
C THR A 448 14.61 -20.00 -17.01
N ASN A 449 14.00 -19.52 -18.11
CA ASN A 449 14.13 -18.13 -18.58
C ASN A 449 12.94 -17.25 -18.15
N LYS A 450 12.10 -17.72 -17.22
CA LYS A 450 10.96 -16.95 -16.70
C LYS A 450 11.47 -15.68 -15.99
N ARG A 451 10.66 -14.62 -16.02
CA ARG A 451 10.99 -13.35 -15.36
C ARG A 451 11.00 -13.56 -13.84
N ARG A 452 12.09 -13.15 -13.21
CA ARG A 452 12.26 -13.21 -11.75
C ARG A 452 11.57 -12.04 -11.05
N LEU A 453 10.51 -12.33 -10.30
CA LEU A 453 9.75 -11.37 -9.49
C LEU A 453 9.85 -11.76 -8.01
N LEU A 454 9.99 -10.76 -7.14
CA LEU A 454 10.28 -11.02 -5.73
C LEU A 454 9.07 -11.51 -4.94
N TRP A 455 7.86 -10.99 -5.23
CA TRP A 455 6.70 -11.14 -4.36
C TRP A 455 6.26 -12.58 -4.12
N GLY A 456 6.19 -13.43 -5.16
CA GLY A 456 5.70 -14.82 -5.01
C GLY A 456 6.48 -15.65 -3.97
N ARG A 457 7.61 -15.16 -3.46
CA ARG A 457 8.49 -15.85 -2.50
C ARG A 457 8.25 -15.39 -1.08
N TYR A 458 7.65 -14.21 -0.87
CA TYR A 458 7.44 -13.69 0.48
C TYR A 458 6.57 -14.65 1.31
N PRO A 459 5.44 -15.19 0.80
CA PRO A 459 4.67 -16.19 1.55
C PRO A 459 5.49 -17.45 1.87
N PHE A 460 6.31 -17.92 0.91
CA PHE A 460 7.20 -19.07 1.14
C PHE A 460 8.18 -18.79 2.29
N MET A 461 8.81 -17.61 2.31
CA MET A 461 9.77 -17.23 3.35
C MET A 461 9.11 -17.13 4.72
N ILE A 462 7.89 -16.60 4.81
CA ILE A 462 7.12 -16.54 6.06
C ILE A 462 6.77 -17.97 6.53
N GLY A 463 6.36 -18.86 5.63
CA GLY A 463 6.15 -20.28 5.93
C GLY A 463 7.44 -20.98 6.39
N ALA A 464 8.58 -20.64 5.78
CA ALA A 464 9.87 -21.22 6.13
C ALA A 464 10.34 -20.77 7.52
N ILE A 465 10.12 -19.49 7.87
CA ILE A 465 10.34 -18.97 9.24
C ILE A 465 9.51 -19.78 10.24
N GLN A 466 8.21 -19.97 9.98
CA GLN A 466 7.34 -20.76 10.85
C GLN A 466 7.82 -22.23 10.97
N MET A 467 8.37 -22.81 9.90
CA MET A 467 8.98 -24.14 9.95
C MET A 467 10.18 -24.17 10.91
N THR A 468 11.04 -23.15 10.90
CA THR A 468 12.18 -23.07 11.84
C THR A 468 11.72 -22.96 13.30
N GLU A 469 10.65 -22.21 13.54
CA GLU A 469 10.07 -22.03 14.87
C GLU A 469 9.48 -23.34 15.43
N ALA A 470 8.79 -24.12 14.59
CA ALA A 470 8.24 -25.42 14.98
C ALA A 470 9.28 -26.54 15.02
N TYR A 471 10.27 -26.49 14.12
CA TYR A 471 11.29 -27.53 13.95
C TYR A 471 12.69 -26.90 13.90
N PRO A 472 13.30 -26.63 15.08
CA PRO A 472 14.60 -25.97 15.17
C PRO A 472 15.74 -26.63 14.38
N SER A 473 15.63 -27.94 14.07
CA SER A 473 16.59 -28.66 13.21
C SER A 473 16.65 -28.14 11.77
N THR A 474 15.64 -27.40 11.30
CA THR A 474 15.61 -26.82 9.96
C THR A 474 16.29 -25.45 9.88
N THR A 475 16.54 -24.81 11.04
CA THR A 475 16.99 -23.41 11.14
C THR A 475 18.23 -23.13 10.31
N GLU A 476 19.29 -23.93 10.44
CA GLU A 476 20.55 -23.70 9.75
C GLU A 476 20.38 -23.69 8.22
N ARG A 477 19.61 -24.66 7.68
CA ARG A 477 19.35 -24.77 6.24
C ARG A 477 18.50 -23.60 5.72
N VAL A 478 17.42 -23.25 6.43
CA VAL A 478 16.53 -22.14 6.05
C VAL A 478 17.29 -20.81 6.09
N VAL A 479 17.95 -20.51 7.21
CA VAL A 479 18.73 -19.28 7.39
C VAL A 479 19.81 -19.17 6.32
N ALA A 480 20.54 -20.25 6.02
CA ALA A 480 21.55 -20.25 4.97
C ALA A 480 20.94 -19.96 3.57
N ALA A 481 19.78 -20.54 3.24
CA ALA A 481 19.10 -20.30 1.97
C ALA A 481 18.63 -18.84 1.84
N LEU A 482 18.03 -18.27 2.90
CA LEU A 482 17.59 -16.88 2.93
C LEU A 482 18.77 -15.91 2.79
N HIS A 483 19.89 -16.17 3.49
CA HIS A 483 21.11 -15.36 3.36
C HIS A 483 21.79 -15.47 2.00
N ARG A 484 21.52 -16.51 1.20
CA ARG A 484 21.93 -16.54 -0.22
C ARG A 484 20.99 -15.72 -1.10
N PHE A 485 19.70 -15.67 -0.76
CA PHE A 485 18.70 -14.91 -1.52
C PHE A 485 18.82 -13.39 -1.32
N VAL A 486 19.10 -12.93 -0.10
CA VAL A 486 19.13 -11.49 0.24
C VAL A 486 20.12 -10.68 -0.62
N PRO A 487 21.39 -11.09 -0.81
CA PRO A 487 22.31 -10.37 -1.70
C PRO A 487 21.80 -10.23 -3.13
N LEU A 488 21.18 -11.29 -3.66
CA LEU A 488 20.57 -11.28 -4.99
C LEU A 488 19.40 -10.29 -5.04
N ALA A 489 18.47 -10.36 -4.09
CA ALA A 489 17.34 -9.45 -4.02
C ALA A 489 17.78 -7.99 -3.87
N ASN A 490 18.77 -7.71 -3.01
CA ASN A 490 19.38 -6.38 -2.87
C ASN A 490 19.91 -5.87 -4.22
N SER A 491 20.69 -6.69 -4.94
CA SER A 491 21.23 -6.32 -6.25
C SER A 491 20.14 -6.07 -7.31
N MET A 492 19.06 -6.87 -7.28
CA MET A 492 17.91 -6.70 -8.16
C MET A 492 17.20 -5.38 -7.88
N LEU A 493 16.94 -5.06 -6.61
CA LEU A 493 16.31 -3.80 -6.19
C LEU A 493 17.16 -2.58 -6.57
N LYS A 494 18.48 -2.62 -6.38
CA LYS A 494 19.41 -1.56 -6.84
C LYS A 494 19.32 -1.33 -8.35
N ALA A 495 19.15 -2.41 -9.11
CA ALA A 495 19.01 -2.36 -10.57
C ALA A 495 17.59 -1.99 -11.05
N GLY A 496 16.62 -1.77 -10.15
CA GLY A 496 15.22 -1.53 -10.52
C GLY A 496 14.49 -2.77 -11.06
N ASN A 497 15.00 -3.97 -10.75
CA ASN A 497 14.44 -5.25 -11.18
C ASN A 497 13.67 -5.94 -10.04
N GLY A 498 12.94 -7.00 -10.37
CA GLY A 498 12.24 -7.84 -9.39
C GLY A 498 10.97 -7.26 -8.78
N THR A 499 10.67 -5.98 -9.06
CA THR A 499 9.51 -5.27 -8.51
C THR A 499 8.53 -4.92 -9.62
N ASP A 500 7.43 -5.67 -9.73
CA ASP A 500 6.25 -5.33 -10.51
C ASP A 500 5.18 -4.66 -9.60
N GLU A 501 3.98 -4.38 -10.12
CA GLU A 501 2.96 -3.66 -9.34
C GLU A 501 2.50 -4.43 -8.08
N TRP A 502 2.50 -5.76 -8.12
CA TRP A 502 2.21 -6.61 -6.96
C TRP A 502 3.33 -6.59 -5.93
N ALA A 503 4.58 -6.78 -6.35
CA ALA A 503 5.72 -6.63 -5.43
C ALA A 503 5.85 -5.20 -4.88
N ALA A 504 5.49 -4.19 -5.67
CA ALA A 504 5.46 -2.81 -5.22
C ALA A 504 4.36 -2.56 -4.19
N THR A 505 3.26 -3.29 -4.18
CA THR A 505 2.21 -3.12 -3.16
C THR A 505 2.48 -3.93 -1.89
N ARG A 506 3.28 -5.00 -1.97
CA ARG A 506 3.45 -6.01 -0.90
C ARG A 506 4.88 -6.13 -0.36
N TRP A 507 5.71 -5.10 -0.56
CA TRP A 507 7.13 -5.10 -0.19
C TRP A 507 7.35 -5.28 1.32
N GLU A 508 6.37 -4.92 2.13
CA GLU A 508 6.43 -5.01 3.59
C GLU A 508 6.49 -6.46 4.09
N ASP A 509 5.99 -7.44 3.34
CA ASP A 509 6.16 -8.86 3.68
C ASP A 509 7.62 -9.30 3.53
N PHE A 510 8.35 -8.75 2.57
CA PHE A 510 9.78 -9.00 2.49
C PHE A 510 10.53 -8.34 3.65
N VAL A 511 10.15 -7.11 4.00
CA VAL A 511 10.70 -6.43 5.18
C VAL A 511 10.45 -7.22 6.46
N TYR A 512 9.28 -7.84 6.62
CA TYR A 512 8.99 -8.74 7.74
C TYR A 512 10.01 -9.88 7.85
N VAL A 513 10.34 -10.53 6.73
CA VAL A 513 11.37 -11.59 6.65
C VAL A 513 12.75 -11.07 6.98
N LEU A 514 13.13 -9.91 6.42
CA LEU A 514 14.43 -9.28 6.66
C LEU A 514 14.61 -8.90 8.14
N GLN A 515 13.55 -8.41 8.79
CA GLN A 515 13.56 -8.08 10.22
C GLN A 515 13.74 -9.34 11.07
N TRP A 516 13.07 -10.45 10.71
CA TRP A 516 13.29 -11.72 11.40
C TRP A 516 14.74 -12.21 11.30
N LEU A 517 15.36 -12.10 10.12
CA LEU A 517 16.79 -12.40 9.94
C LEU A 517 17.66 -11.47 10.78
N TYR A 518 17.40 -10.17 10.76
CA TYR A 518 18.16 -9.17 11.50
C TYR A 518 18.14 -9.45 13.02
N GLU A 519 16.97 -9.75 13.57
CA GLU A 519 16.79 -9.93 15.01
C GLU A 519 17.28 -11.28 15.54
N ASN A 520 17.18 -12.35 14.75
CA ASN A 520 17.44 -13.71 15.22
C ASN A 520 18.69 -14.34 14.63
N HIS A 521 19.03 -14.01 13.38
CA HIS A 521 20.07 -14.67 12.59
C HIS A 521 20.82 -13.70 11.66
N PRO A 522 21.42 -12.60 12.14
CA PRO A 522 21.96 -11.56 11.27
C PRO A 522 23.21 -12.00 10.49
N ASN A 523 23.95 -12.99 10.99
CA ASN A 523 25.16 -13.58 10.36
C ASN A 523 26.23 -12.54 9.93
N GLY A 524 26.35 -11.41 10.65
CA GLY A 524 27.29 -10.34 10.28
C GLY A 524 26.88 -9.56 9.03
N GLN A 525 25.62 -9.68 8.58
CA GLN A 525 25.05 -9.01 7.41
C GLN A 525 24.00 -7.96 7.80
N GLU A 526 24.10 -7.40 9.01
CA GLU A 526 23.17 -6.38 9.53
C GLU A 526 22.99 -5.21 8.57
N ASP A 527 24.09 -4.69 8.02
CA ASP A 527 24.08 -3.56 7.07
C ASP A 527 23.38 -3.92 5.76
N LEU A 528 23.62 -5.13 5.23
CA LEU A 528 22.97 -5.60 4.00
C LEU A 528 21.47 -5.78 4.21
N LEU A 529 21.06 -6.35 5.36
CA LEU A 529 19.66 -6.53 5.72
C LEU A 529 18.95 -5.17 5.82
N LEU A 530 19.53 -4.21 6.55
CA LEU A 530 19.00 -2.85 6.67
C LEU A 530 18.92 -2.13 5.33
N GLU A 531 19.97 -2.20 4.52
CA GLU A 531 19.98 -1.61 3.17
C GLU A 531 18.87 -2.22 2.31
N THR A 532 18.69 -3.54 2.37
CA THR A 532 17.63 -4.23 1.61
C THR A 532 16.24 -3.80 2.07
N MET A 533 16.01 -3.61 3.38
CA MET A 533 14.74 -3.06 3.90
C MET A 533 14.46 -1.66 3.34
N HIS A 534 15.47 -0.78 3.34
CA HIS A 534 15.34 0.56 2.76
C HIS A 534 15.04 0.51 1.26
N LEU A 535 15.73 -0.37 0.51
CA LEU A 535 15.49 -0.54 -0.92
C LEU A 535 14.10 -1.08 -1.21
N SER A 536 13.61 -2.06 -0.44
CA SER A 536 12.25 -2.59 -0.59
C SER A 536 11.18 -1.52 -0.36
N LYS A 537 11.34 -0.67 0.67
CA LYS A 537 10.47 0.49 0.87
C LYS A 537 10.55 1.45 -0.33
N LEU A 538 11.76 1.77 -0.79
CA LEU A 538 11.98 2.75 -1.86
C LEU A 538 11.45 2.27 -3.22
N SER A 539 11.45 0.97 -3.48
CA SER A 539 10.89 0.37 -4.71
C SER A 539 9.38 0.20 -4.67
N GLY A 540 8.76 0.33 -3.49
CA GLY A 540 7.36 0.05 -3.25
C GLY A 540 6.41 1.25 -3.33
N ILE A 541 5.13 0.97 -3.12
CA ILE A 541 4.07 1.96 -2.96
C ILE A 541 4.33 2.77 -1.69
N PRO A 542 4.22 4.10 -1.75
CA PRO A 542 4.39 4.97 -0.60
C PRO A 542 3.14 4.92 0.29
N TRP A 543 3.03 3.87 1.10
CA TRP A 543 1.90 3.65 2.01
C TRP A 543 1.65 4.83 2.96
N GLU A 544 2.68 5.64 3.27
CA GLU A 544 2.56 6.86 4.06
C GLU A 544 1.70 7.93 3.38
N LEU A 545 1.65 7.94 2.05
CA LEU A 545 0.80 8.82 1.26
C LEU A 545 -0.60 8.23 1.12
N VAL A 546 -0.69 6.91 0.87
CA VAL A 546 -1.97 6.18 0.74
C VAL A 546 -2.82 6.34 2.00
N PHE A 547 -2.23 6.14 3.18
CA PHE A 547 -2.90 6.26 4.46
C PHE A 547 -2.95 7.70 5.02
N SER A 548 -2.35 8.68 4.34
CA SER A 548 -2.33 10.07 4.83
C SER A 548 -3.71 10.70 4.86
N GLU A 549 -4.01 11.57 5.83
CA GLU A 549 -5.28 12.30 5.85
C GLU A 549 -5.48 13.24 4.65
N LYS A 550 -4.43 13.74 4.00
CA LYS A 550 -4.60 14.66 2.86
C LYS A 550 -5.08 13.96 1.59
N VAL A 551 -4.66 12.70 1.42
CA VAL A 551 -5.12 11.84 0.33
C VAL A 551 -6.36 11.10 0.81
N GLY A 552 -6.32 10.51 1.99
CA GLY A 552 -7.43 9.95 2.75
C GLY A 552 -8.67 10.85 2.78
N SER A 553 -8.57 12.15 3.09
CA SER A 553 -9.75 13.03 3.06
C SER A 553 -10.32 13.25 1.66
N LYS A 554 -9.57 13.06 0.58
CA LYS A 554 -10.13 13.01 -0.78
C LYS A 554 -10.64 11.61 -1.15
N ILE A 555 -10.04 10.55 -0.59
CA ILE A 555 -10.44 9.13 -0.71
C ILE A 555 -11.71 8.83 0.11
N TYR A 556 -11.94 9.61 1.17
CA TYR A 556 -12.90 9.28 2.22
C TYR A 556 -13.91 10.41 2.48
N VAL A 557 -13.55 11.70 2.26
CA VAL A 557 -14.48 12.84 2.46
C VAL A 557 -15.01 13.35 1.11
N GLY A 558 -16.13 12.77 0.68
CA GLY A 558 -17.15 13.54 -0.02
C GLY A 558 -17.92 14.37 1.01
N ASN A 559 -18.05 15.68 0.78
CA ASN A 559 -18.82 16.69 1.55
C ASN A 559 -19.97 16.16 2.45
N PRO A 560 -20.22 16.71 3.66
CA PRO A 560 -21.27 16.22 4.54
C PRO A 560 -22.65 16.69 4.04
N LEU A 561 -23.35 15.88 3.24
CA LEU A 561 -24.81 15.90 2.98
C LEU A 561 -25.23 14.60 2.23
N PRO A 562 -26.52 14.19 2.20
CA PRO A 562 -27.00 12.80 2.32
C PRO A 562 -27.11 12.10 0.94
N CYS A 563 -26.03 12.08 0.18
CA CYS A 563 -25.94 11.33 -1.08
C CYS A 563 -24.62 10.54 -1.12
N LEU A 564 -24.50 9.56 -0.22
CA LEU A 564 -23.30 8.75 0.02
C LEU A 564 -23.05 7.64 -1.02
N LEU A 565 -23.93 7.45 -2.00
CA LEU A 565 -23.88 6.31 -2.92
C LEU A 565 -23.09 6.54 -4.23
N ALA A 566 -22.90 7.80 -4.66
CA ALA A 566 -22.37 8.09 -6.00
C ALA A 566 -20.97 8.72 -6.02
N LEU A 567 -20.29 8.76 -4.87
CA LEU A 567 -19.02 9.47 -4.72
C LEU A 567 -17.82 8.52 -4.68
N ALA A 568 -17.86 7.38 -3.98
CA ALA A 568 -16.73 6.44 -3.92
C ALA A 568 -16.34 5.89 -5.30
N GLU A 569 -17.32 5.59 -6.16
CA GLU A 569 -17.11 5.15 -7.55
C GLU A 569 -16.62 6.25 -8.51
N LYS A 570 -16.55 7.49 -8.04
CA LYS A 570 -16.04 8.65 -8.81
C LYS A 570 -14.74 9.21 -8.24
N LEU A 571 -14.15 8.52 -7.26
CA LEU A 571 -12.84 8.86 -6.74
C LEU A 571 -11.78 8.27 -7.66
N GLU A 572 -10.91 9.14 -8.19
CA GLU A 572 -9.74 8.71 -8.94
C GLU A 572 -8.63 8.33 -7.96
N ASN A 573 -8.10 7.11 -8.08
CA ASN A 573 -6.92 6.69 -7.32
C ASN A 573 -5.69 7.48 -7.82
N PRO A 574 -5.06 8.32 -6.99
CA PRO A 574 -3.88 9.08 -7.41
C PRO A 574 -2.59 8.25 -7.41
N PHE A 575 -2.66 6.96 -7.09
CA PHE A 575 -1.57 5.98 -7.06
C PHE A 575 -1.84 4.85 -8.07
N PRO A 576 -0.88 3.93 -8.32
CA PRO A 576 -1.13 2.74 -9.12
C PRO A 576 -2.38 2.00 -8.64
N GLU A 577 -3.19 1.52 -9.59
CA GLU A 577 -4.56 1.01 -9.36
C GLU A 577 -4.62 -0.01 -8.22
N LEU A 578 -3.66 -0.94 -8.19
CA LEU A 578 -3.52 -2.00 -7.19
C LEU A 578 -3.31 -1.52 -5.75
N SER A 579 -3.01 -0.24 -5.50
CA SER A 579 -2.93 0.30 -4.14
C SER A 579 -4.29 0.39 -3.45
N TRP A 580 -5.41 0.45 -4.18
CA TRP A 580 -6.76 0.40 -3.62
C TRP A 580 -7.40 -0.98 -3.69
N HIS A 581 -6.66 -1.97 -4.19
CA HIS A 581 -7.09 -3.35 -4.19
C HIS A 581 -7.26 -3.83 -2.73
N GLY A 582 -8.37 -4.49 -2.43
CA GLY A 582 -8.80 -4.82 -1.07
C GLY A 582 -7.75 -5.59 -0.26
N VAL A 583 -7.18 -6.65 -0.85
CA VAL A 583 -6.11 -7.45 -0.23
C VAL A 583 -4.84 -6.64 -0.04
N ASN A 584 -4.46 -5.83 -1.03
CA ASN A 584 -3.22 -5.06 -0.96
C ASN A 584 -3.34 -3.95 0.10
N MET A 585 -4.53 -3.35 0.25
CA MET A 585 -4.84 -2.46 1.36
C MET A 585 -4.71 -3.19 2.71
N ALA A 586 -5.25 -4.41 2.81
CA ALA A 586 -5.18 -5.23 4.01
C ALA A 586 -3.74 -5.60 4.40
N GLU A 587 -2.91 -6.01 3.44
CA GLU A 587 -1.48 -6.28 3.63
C GLU A 587 -0.71 -5.00 3.96
N GLY A 588 -0.94 -3.91 3.21
CA GLY A 588 -0.27 -2.62 3.37
C GLY A 588 -0.48 -1.96 4.73
N LEU A 589 -1.52 -2.31 5.49
CA LEU A 589 -1.73 -1.84 6.87
C LEU A 589 -0.53 -2.11 7.79
N LYS A 590 0.29 -3.13 7.50
CA LYS A 590 1.52 -3.44 8.25
C LYS A 590 2.78 -2.73 7.73
N ALA A 591 2.72 -2.06 6.58
CA ALA A 591 3.89 -1.47 5.94
C ALA A 591 4.53 -0.34 6.78
N LEU A 592 3.71 0.59 7.27
CA LEU A 592 4.18 1.71 8.08
C LEU A 592 4.70 1.32 9.47
N PRO A 593 4.03 0.46 10.27
CA PRO A 593 4.63 -0.03 11.51
C PRO A 593 5.90 -0.86 11.24
N ALA A 594 5.99 -1.62 10.15
CA ALA A 594 7.24 -2.30 9.78
C ALA A 594 8.35 -1.29 9.42
N THR A 595 8.00 -0.20 8.75
CA THR A 595 8.91 0.89 8.36
C THR A 595 9.46 1.65 9.54
N TYR A 596 8.60 2.01 10.50
CA TYR A 596 9.00 2.70 11.71
C TYR A 596 10.18 2.00 12.39
N ARG A 597 10.19 0.66 12.35
CA ARG A 597 11.21 -0.13 13.05
C ARG A 597 12.63 0.10 12.52
N PHE A 598 12.84 0.39 11.25
CA PHE A 598 14.20 0.63 10.71
C PHE A 598 14.43 2.08 10.27
N THR A 599 13.39 2.91 10.26
CA THR A 599 13.51 4.35 9.94
C THR A 599 13.42 5.26 11.17
N HIS A 600 12.90 4.74 12.29
CA HIS A 600 12.57 5.49 13.50
C HIS A 600 11.62 6.68 13.29
N ASN A 601 10.91 6.73 12.16
CA ASN A 601 10.04 7.84 11.84
C ASN A 601 8.69 7.72 12.53
N GLN A 602 8.51 8.42 13.66
CA GLN A 602 7.29 8.34 14.47
C GLN A 602 6.01 8.65 13.68
N SER A 603 6.08 9.48 12.62
CA SER A 603 4.90 9.77 11.79
C SER A 603 4.32 8.52 11.12
N ASP A 604 5.13 7.48 10.89
CA ASP A 604 4.66 6.25 10.26
C ASP A 604 3.61 5.56 11.16
N LEU A 605 3.82 5.55 12.48
CA LEU A 605 2.86 4.98 13.44
C LEU A 605 1.59 5.84 13.54
N ASP A 606 1.73 7.16 13.54
CA ASP A 606 0.61 8.09 13.61
C ASP A 606 -0.27 7.98 12.35
N VAL A 607 0.35 7.91 11.17
CA VAL A 607 -0.34 7.74 9.89
C VAL A 607 -0.97 6.36 9.78
N ALA A 608 -0.29 5.28 10.20
CA ALA A 608 -0.88 3.94 10.23
C ALA A 608 -2.14 3.89 11.09
N SER A 609 -2.05 4.43 12.32
CA SER A 609 -3.17 4.43 13.26
C SER A 609 -4.36 5.23 12.74
N LYS A 610 -4.12 6.38 12.12
CA LYS A 610 -5.18 7.21 11.52
C LYS A 610 -5.74 6.63 10.22
N GLY A 611 -4.88 6.04 9.39
CA GLY A 611 -5.27 5.38 8.14
C GLY A 611 -6.20 4.20 8.39
N TRP A 612 -5.93 3.43 9.45
CA TRP A 612 -6.84 2.39 9.94
C TRP A 612 -8.22 2.95 10.30
N ASP A 613 -8.27 4.04 11.08
CA ASP A 613 -9.54 4.65 11.49
C ASP A 613 -10.35 5.13 10.29
N LEU A 614 -9.68 5.76 9.32
CA LEU A 614 -10.31 6.20 8.08
C LEU A 614 -10.82 5.01 7.25
N LEU A 615 -10.01 3.98 7.05
CA LEU A 615 -10.43 2.80 6.30
C LEU A 615 -11.72 2.19 6.87
N PHE A 616 -11.78 1.98 8.19
CA PHE A 616 -12.97 1.41 8.82
C PHE A 616 -14.13 2.40 8.96
N GLN A 617 -13.87 3.70 9.07
CA GLN A 617 -14.92 4.71 9.07
C GLN A 617 -15.70 4.73 7.75
N TYR A 618 -15.03 4.52 6.63
CA TYR A 618 -15.61 4.73 5.30
C TYR A 618 -15.86 3.45 4.50
N HIS A 619 -15.26 2.34 4.91
CA HIS A 619 -15.45 1.03 4.27
C HIS A 619 -15.78 -0.07 5.28
N GLY A 620 -15.73 0.22 6.58
CA GLY A 620 -15.91 -0.78 7.62
C GLY A 620 -17.29 -1.42 7.64
N ARG A 621 -17.30 -2.72 7.97
CA ARG A 621 -18.48 -3.55 8.12
C ARG A 621 -18.73 -3.91 9.58
N PRO A 622 -19.99 -4.10 9.98
CA PRO A 622 -20.31 -4.66 11.30
C PRO A 622 -19.66 -6.03 11.54
N SER A 623 -19.41 -6.81 10.48
CA SER A 623 -18.66 -8.07 10.56
C SER A 623 -17.18 -7.90 10.97
N GLY A 624 -16.69 -6.67 11.10
CA GLY A 624 -15.31 -6.36 11.46
C GLY A 624 -14.36 -6.22 10.28
N ALA A 625 -14.74 -6.69 9.09
CA ALA A 625 -13.96 -6.48 7.88
C ALA A 625 -14.27 -5.10 7.25
N PHE A 626 -13.69 -4.81 6.08
CA PHE A 626 -14.04 -3.64 5.29
C PHE A 626 -14.42 -4.06 3.87
N ALA A 627 -15.23 -3.24 3.21
CA ALA A 627 -15.76 -3.52 1.89
C ALA A 627 -14.71 -3.29 0.80
N ALA A 628 -14.44 -4.35 0.05
CA ALA A 628 -13.77 -4.28 -1.23
C ALA A 628 -14.31 -5.38 -2.15
N ASP A 629 -14.90 -4.99 -3.27
CA ASP A 629 -15.21 -5.87 -4.40
C ASP A 629 -14.08 -5.74 -5.42
N GLU A 630 -12.95 -6.37 -5.06
CA GLU A 630 -11.59 -6.15 -5.55
C GLU A 630 -11.02 -4.77 -5.20
N TYR A 631 -11.83 -3.72 -5.18
CA TYR A 631 -11.42 -2.36 -4.78
C TYR A 631 -12.32 -1.80 -3.70
N LEU A 632 -11.81 -0.85 -2.92
CA LEU A 632 -12.54 -0.20 -1.81
C LEU A 632 -13.97 0.24 -2.20
N ALA A 633 -14.97 -0.21 -1.44
CA ALA A 633 -16.35 -0.25 -1.91
C ALA A 633 -17.39 0.50 -1.03
N GLY A 634 -16.97 1.46 -0.23
CA GLY A 634 -17.85 2.24 0.67
C GLY A 634 -18.58 1.43 1.75
N LEU A 635 -19.64 2.02 2.34
CA LEU A 635 -20.38 1.47 3.50
C LEU A 635 -21.67 0.71 3.15
N GLU A 636 -22.10 0.68 1.90
CA GLU A 636 -23.42 0.12 1.52
C GLU A 636 -23.47 -1.39 1.72
N ALA A 637 -24.48 -1.92 2.42
CA ALA A 637 -24.55 -3.33 2.84
C ALA A 637 -24.52 -4.37 1.69
N VAL A 638 -24.77 -3.91 0.45
CA VAL A 638 -24.72 -4.70 -0.79
C VAL A 638 -23.30 -4.92 -1.32
N ARG A 639 -22.30 -4.15 -0.88
CA ARG A 639 -20.94 -4.25 -1.45
C ARG A 639 -20.15 -5.40 -0.85
N GLY A 640 -19.27 -5.97 -1.67
CA GLY A 640 -18.52 -7.19 -1.36
C GLY A 640 -17.44 -7.00 -0.29
N THR A 641 -17.04 -8.11 0.32
CA THR A 641 -15.82 -8.24 1.12
C THR A 641 -15.15 -9.54 0.72
N GLU A 642 -13.94 -9.45 0.20
CA GLU A 642 -13.15 -10.59 -0.23
C GLU A 642 -12.62 -11.43 0.94
N LEU A 643 -12.49 -12.74 0.74
CA LEU A 643 -11.96 -13.67 1.76
C LEU A 643 -10.48 -13.42 2.07
N CYS A 644 -9.61 -13.25 1.06
CA CYS A 644 -8.18 -12.94 1.27
C CYS A 644 -8.00 -11.68 2.11
N LEU A 645 -8.79 -10.63 1.81
CA LEU A 645 -8.79 -9.38 2.56
C LEU A 645 -9.03 -9.62 4.05
N VAL A 646 -9.99 -10.48 4.42
CA VAL A 646 -10.27 -10.78 5.84
C VAL A 646 -9.05 -11.38 6.51
N VAL A 647 -8.40 -12.35 5.87
CA VAL A 647 -7.23 -13.05 6.41
C VAL A 647 -6.02 -12.13 6.56
N GLU A 648 -5.73 -11.32 5.53
CA GLU A 648 -4.61 -10.40 5.57
C GLU A 648 -4.85 -9.22 6.51
N ALA A 649 -6.08 -8.73 6.63
CA ALA A 649 -6.43 -7.68 7.59
C ALA A 649 -6.28 -8.18 9.04
N MET A 650 -6.61 -9.45 9.31
CA MET A 650 -6.38 -10.09 10.60
C MET A 650 -4.88 -10.19 10.93
N PHE A 651 -4.05 -10.53 9.94
CA PHE A 651 -2.60 -10.60 10.11
C PHE A 651 -2.00 -9.21 10.40
N SER A 652 -2.30 -8.24 9.55
CA SER A 652 -1.83 -6.86 9.68
C SER A 652 -2.30 -6.19 10.96
N GLY A 653 -3.55 -6.41 11.36
CA GLY A 653 -4.08 -5.90 12.64
C GLY A 653 -3.35 -6.46 13.85
N SER A 654 -2.99 -7.75 13.83
CA SER A 654 -2.19 -8.37 14.90
C SER A 654 -0.78 -7.78 14.95
N TYR A 655 -0.16 -7.53 13.79
CA TYR A 655 1.15 -6.91 13.70
C TYR A 655 1.14 -5.44 14.16
N LEU A 656 0.12 -4.67 13.77
CA LEU A 656 -0.12 -3.30 14.26
C LEU A 656 -0.19 -3.25 15.79
N TYR A 657 -0.93 -4.16 16.42
CA TYR A 657 -0.98 -4.26 17.88
C TYR A 657 0.40 -4.57 18.47
N GLN A 658 1.17 -5.48 17.87
CA GLN A 658 2.51 -5.82 18.37
C GLN A 658 3.48 -4.65 18.31
N VAL A 659 3.35 -3.75 17.34
CA VAL A 659 4.23 -2.57 17.20
C VAL A 659 3.72 -1.38 18.03
N ILE A 660 2.43 -1.06 17.93
CA ILE A 660 1.83 0.16 18.48
C ILE A 660 1.25 -0.08 19.88
N GLY A 661 0.62 -1.23 20.12
CA GLY A 661 -0.07 -1.57 21.37
C GLY A 661 -1.47 -0.98 21.53
N ASP A 662 -2.06 -0.39 20.50
CA ASP A 662 -3.43 0.15 20.56
C ASP A 662 -4.46 -0.99 20.47
N LEU A 663 -5.31 -1.08 21.51
CA LEU A 663 -6.34 -2.10 21.67
C LEU A 663 -7.28 -2.21 20.47
N LYS A 664 -7.55 -1.11 19.75
CA LYS A 664 -8.51 -1.10 18.64
C LYS A 664 -8.19 -2.11 17.54
N PHE A 665 -6.90 -2.37 17.30
CA PHE A 665 -6.47 -3.32 16.28
C PHE A 665 -6.83 -4.75 16.69
N ALA A 666 -6.49 -5.16 17.91
CA ALA A 666 -6.78 -6.49 18.43
C ALA A 666 -8.30 -6.75 18.54
N ASP A 667 -9.05 -5.75 18.96
CA ASP A 667 -10.51 -5.81 19.03
C ASP A 667 -11.16 -6.00 17.65
N GLN A 668 -10.63 -5.36 16.62
CA GLN A 668 -11.13 -5.54 15.26
C GLN A 668 -10.74 -6.91 14.67
N VAL A 669 -9.51 -7.40 14.92
CA VAL A 669 -9.08 -8.74 14.50
C VAL A 669 -9.99 -9.81 15.10
N GLU A 670 -10.29 -9.70 16.39
CA GLU A 670 -11.21 -10.62 17.07
C GLU A 670 -12.63 -10.57 16.46
N ARG A 671 -13.09 -9.38 16.06
CA ARG A 671 -14.37 -9.23 15.35
C ARG A 671 -14.34 -9.92 13.98
N MET A 672 -13.28 -9.76 13.19
CA MET A 672 -13.15 -10.42 11.89
C MET A 672 -13.13 -11.95 12.03
N ALA A 673 -12.35 -12.48 12.98
CA ALA A 673 -12.19 -13.91 13.20
C ALA A 673 -13.52 -14.63 13.51
N TYR A 674 -14.41 -14.01 14.28
CA TYR A 674 -15.67 -14.63 14.70
C TYR A 674 -16.89 -14.25 13.85
N ASN A 675 -16.72 -13.37 12.86
CA ASN A 675 -17.81 -12.95 11.99
C ASN A 675 -17.43 -13.13 10.52
N ALA A 676 -16.59 -12.26 9.97
CA ALA A 676 -16.28 -12.19 8.55
C ALA A 676 -15.55 -13.44 8.01
N LEU A 677 -14.68 -14.07 8.79
CA LEU A 677 -13.96 -15.27 8.34
C LEU A 677 -14.93 -16.46 8.14
N PRO A 678 -15.66 -16.94 9.17
CA PRO A 678 -16.53 -18.11 9.03
C PRO A 678 -17.78 -17.87 8.15
N SER A 679 -18.22 -16.63 7.97
CA SER A 679 -19.39 -16.28 7.16
C SER A 679 -19.19 -16.45 5.65
N THR A 680 -17.94 -16.63 5.21
CA THR A 680 -17.53 -16.81 3.80
C THR A 680 -17.29 -18.29 3.48
N LEU A 681 -17.42 -19.17 4.46
CA LEU A 681 -17.15 -20.61 4.36
C LEU A 681 -18.44 -21.40 4.60
N SER A 682 -18.60 -22.54 3.92
CA SER A 682 -19.62 -23.53 4.28
C SER A 682 -19.34 -24.06 5.70
N GLY A 683 -20.36 -24.59 6.38
CA GLY A 683 -20.21 -25.10 7.74
C GLY A 683 -19.10 -26.15 7.87
N ASP A 684 -19.00 -27.04 6.89
CA ASP A 684 -17.98 -28.09 6.78
C ASP A 684 -16.67 -27.65 6.11
N MET A 685 -16.59 -26.39 5.65
CA MET A 685 -15.47 -25.81 4.92
C MET A 685 -15.04 -26.56 3.65
N TRP A 686 -15.96 -27.29 3.01
CA TRP A 686 -15.73 -27.86 1.67
C TRP A 686 -16.02 -26.89 0.53
N ALA A 687 -16.65 -25.74 0.82
CA ALA A 687 -16.93 -24.69 -0.13
C ALA A 687 -16.73 -23.30 0.51
N ARG A 688 -16.32 -22.31 -0.29
CA ARG A 688 -16.10 -20.92 0.14
C ARG A 688 -16.65 -19.93 -0.87
N GLN A 689 -16.95 -18.70 -0.47
CA GLN A 689 -17.24 -17.60 -1.40
C GLN A 689 -15.96 -16.82 -1.74
N TYR A 690 -15.95 -16.11 -2.87
CA TYR A 690 -14.92 -15.12 -3.16
C TYR A 690 -15.25 -13.81 -2.43
N LEU A 691 -16.46 -13.29 -2.66
CA LEU A 691 -17.03 -12.13 -1.99
C LEU A 691 -18.24 -12.52 -1.16
N GLN A 692 -18.27 -12.03 0.07
CA GLN A 692 -19.45 -12.04 0.92
C GLN A 692 -20.10 -10.65 1.01
N GLN A 693 -21.40 -10.60 1.34
CA GLN A 693 -22.11 -9.34 1.63
C GLN A 693 -22.57 -9.27 3.09
N GLN A 694 -22.75 -8.05 3.59
CA GLN A 694 -23.30 -7.81 4.93
C GLN A 694 -24.79 -8.15 4.98
N ASN A 695 -25.56 -7.72 3.97
CA ASN A 695 -26.94 -8.14 3.72
C ASN A 695 -26.97 -9.01 2.45
N GLN A 696 -26.86 -10.33 2.63
CA GLN A 696 -26.79 -11.33 1.57
C GLN A 696 -28.10 -12.12 1.49
N VAL A 697 -29.04 -11.68 0.65
CA VAL A 697 -30.36 -12.33 0.57
C VAL A 697 -30.40 -13.52 -0.38
N ALA A 698 -29.40 -13.69 -1.23
CA ALA A 698 -29.18 -14.86 -2.08
C ALA A 698 -27.68 -15.07 -2.31
N SER A 699 -27.29 -16.29 -2.69
CA SER A 699 -25.93 -16.63 -3.13
C SER A 699 -26.06 -17.48 -4.39
N LYS A 700 -25.91 -16.86 -5.56
CA LYS A 700 -26.09 -17.47 -6.89
C LYS A 700 -25.41 -16.59 -7.94
N ASN A 701 -25.38 -17.01 -9.21
CA ASN A 701 -24.88 -16.19 -10.32
C ASN A 701 -25.55 -14.80 -10.32
N MET A 702 -24.76 -13.74 -10.17
CA MET A 702 -25.22 -12.36 -10.05
C MET A 702 -25.25 -11.68 -11.42
N THR A 703 -26.41 -11.71 -12.09
CA THR A 703 -26.64 -10.95 -13.33
C THR A 703 -27.92 -10.11 -13.20
N PRO A 704 -27.83 -8.76 -13.12
CA PRO A 704 -26.63 -7.93 -13.27
C PRO A 704 -25.68 -8.03 -12.06
N ASN A 705 -24.38 -7.97 -12.35
CA ASN A 705 -23.33 -8.12 -11.34
C ASN A 705 -23.21 -6.83 -10.50
N PRO A 706 -23.38 -6.88 -9.16
CA PRO A 706 -23.23 -5.72 -8.30
C PRO A 706 -21.76 -5.37 -8.02
N PHE A 707 -20.84 -6.26 -8.38
CA PHE A 707 -19.40 -6.15 -8.14
C PHE A 707 -18.73 -5.78 -9.47
N PRO A 708 -18.46 -4.49 -9.72
CA PRO A 708 -18.10 -4.00 -11.05
C PRO A 708 -16.80 -4.61 -11.62
N ASN A 709 -15.91 -5.10 -10.74
CA ASN A 709 -14.58 -5.59 -11.09
C ASN A 709 -14.44 -7.12 -10.96
N ASP A 710 -15.52 -7.82 -10.65
CA ASP A 710 -15.51 -9.25 -10.32
C ASP A 710 -16.37 -10.09 -11.27
N GLY A 711 -16.26 -11.41 -11.18
CA GLY A 711 -17.12 -12.34 -11.90
C GLY A 711 -18.53 -12.44 -11.31
N PRO A 712 -19.55 -12.81 -12.10
CA PRO A 712 -20.92 -13.00 -11.62
C PRO A 712 -21.06 -14.16 -10.61
N GLU A 713 -20.09 -15.07 -10.55
CA GLU A 713 -20.09 -16.19 -9.60
C GLU A 713 -19.38 -15.87 -8.28
N SER A 714 -18.88 -14.65 -8.06
CA SER A 714 -18.05 -14.33 -6.89
C SER A 714 -18.76 -14.52 -5.54
N ASN A 715 -20.09 -14.56 -5.55
CA ASN A 715 -20.89 -14.82 -4.35
C ASN A 715 -21.40 -16.27 -4.25
N THR A 716 -21.05 -17.21 -5.13
CA THR A 716 -21.40 -18.62 -4.91
C THR A 716 -20.43 -19.29 -3.94
N TYR A 717 -20.89 -20.33 -3.25
CA TYR A 717 -20.00 -21.16 -2.44
C TYR A 717 -19.44 -22.26 -3.34
N GLY A 718 -18.13 -22.41 -3.42
CA GLY A 718 -17.52 -23.45 -4.24
C GLY A 718 -16.05 -23.70 -3.92
N LEU A 719 -15.42 -24.52 -4.75
CA LEU A 719 -13.97 -24.77 -4.70
C LEU A 719 -13.17 -23.52 -5.15
N GLU A 720 -13.60 -22.94 -6.28
CA GLU A 720 -12.92 -21.83 -6.95
C GLU A 720 -13.96 -20.87 -7.57
N PRO A 721 -14.86 -20.25 -6.79
CA PRO A 721 -15.68 -19.17 -7.33
C PRO A 721 -14.76 -18.02 -7.74
N ASN A 722 -14.82 -17.69 -9.03
CA ASN A 722 -14.06 -16.65 -9.73
C ASN A 722 -12.54 -16.92 -9.85
N TYR A 723 -11.76 -16.69 -8.79
CA TYR A 723 -10.30 -16.82 -8.83
C TYR A 723 -9.76 -17.76 -7.74
N PRO A 724 -8.62 -18.44 -7.96
CA PRO A 724 -8.00 -19.40 -7.04
C PRO A 724 -7.30 -18.79 -5.81
N CYS A 725 -7.00 -17.49 -5.78
CA CYS A 725 -6.22 -16.87 -4.71
C CYS A 725 -6.83 -17.12 -3.31
N CYS A 726 -8.14 -16.89 -3.15
CA CYS A 726 -8.85 -17.15 -1.91
C CYS A 726 -8.79 -18.62 -1.47
N THR A 727 -8.72 -19.57 -2.41
CA THR A 727 -8.67 -21.01 -2.08
C THR A 727 -7.38 -21.36 -1.37
N VAL A 728 -6.24 -20.84 -1.84
CA VAL A 728 -4.93 -21.13 -1.24
C VAL A 728 -4.57 -20.19 -0.07
N ASP A 729 -5.24 -19.04 0.06
CA ASP A 729 -4.96 -18.04 1.10
C ASP A 729 -5.77 -18.28 2.39
N PHE A 730 -7.08 -18.57 2.27
CA PHE A 730 -7.99 -18.64 3.41
C PHE A 730 -7.55 -19.57 4.56
N PRO A 731 -6.84 -20.69 4.32
CA PRO A 731 -6.47 -21.60 5.40
C PRO A 731 -5.53 -20.95 6.44
N GLN A 732 -4.95 -19.78 6.14
CA GLN A 732 -4.15 -19.01 7.08
C GLN A 732 -4.98 -18.36 8.20
N GLY A 733 -6.28 -18.14 8.03
CA GLY A 733 -7.11 -17.33 8.95
C GLY A 733 -7.08 -17.82 10.40
N TRP A 734 -7.54 -19.06 10.65
CA TRP A 734 -7.53 -19.63 12.02
C TRP A 734 -6.12 -19.81 12.58
N PRO A 735 -5.15 -20.40 11.86
CA PRO A 735 -3.78 -20.53 12.35
C PRO A 735 -3.14 -19.20 12.74
N LYS A 736 -3.23 -18.15 11.90
CA LYS A 736 -2.69 -16.82 12.22
C LYS A 736 -3.37 -16.20 13.45
N PHE A 737 -4.68 -16.40 13.62
CA PHE A 737 -5.39 -15.95 14.83
C PHE A 737 -4.87 -16.68 16.09
N ILE A 738 -4.72 -18.01 16.00
CA ILE A 738 -4.26 -18.86 17.11
C ILE A 738 -2.81 -18.53 17.50
N THR A 739 -1.89 -18.40 16.55
CA THR A 739 -0.46 -18.15 16.83
C THR A 739 -0.20 -16.76 17.42
N ASN A 740 -1.13 -15.81 17.23
CA ASN A 740 -1.05 -14.48 17.83
C ASN A 740 -1.86 -14.35 19.13
N ALA A 741 -2.46 -15.44 19.64
CA ALA A 741 -3.26 -15.40 20.86
C ALA A 741 -2.43 -15.12 22.13
N PHE A 742 -1.13 -15.43 22.11
CA PHE A 742 -0.20 -15.11 23.18
C PHE A 742 1.06 -14.43 22.64
N LEU A 743 1.53 -13.45 23.39
CA LEU A 743 2.73 -12.66 23.11
C LEU A 743 3.60 -12.58 24.38
N ILE A 744 4.82 -12.08 24.26
CA ILE A 744 5.70 -11.77 25.40
C ILE A 744 6.15 -10.32 25.36
N THR A 745 6.46 -9.76 26.54
CA THR A 745 7.08 -8.43 26.62
C THR A 745 8.49 -8.44 26.03
N PRO A 746 9.03 -7.29 25.59
CA PRO A 746 10.34 -7.25 24.92
C PRO A 746 11.51 -7.70 25.81
N ASP A 747 11.40 -7.48 27.12
CA ASP A 747 12.34 -7.99 28.13
C ASP A 747 12.21 -9.50 28.40
N LYS A 748 11.23 -10.15 27.75
CA LYS A 748 10.86 -11.56 27.87
C LYS A 748 10.48 -11.98 29.31
N GLN A 749 10.17 -11.04 30.20
CA GLN A 749 9.85 -11.33 31.60
C GLN A 749 8.36 -11.63 31.84
N SER A 750 7.48 -11.19 30.95
CA SER A 750 6.02 -11.29 31.12
C SER A 750 5.35 -11.94 29.91
N LEU A 751 4.25 -12.65 30.19
CA LEU A 751 3.40 -13.28 29.17
C LEU A 751 2.13 -12.44 28.98
N VAL A 752 1.69 -12.29 27.73
CA VAL A 752 0.51 -11.50 27.33
C VAL A 752 -0.47 -12.43 26.63
N HIS A 753 -1.68 -12.56 27.17
CA HIS A 753 -2.82 -13.25 26.54
C HIS A 753 -3.68 -12.23 25.80
N LEU A 754 -3.54 -12.21 24.48
CA LEU A 754 -4.16 -11.24 23.60
C LEU A 754 -5.55 -11.70 23.13
N TYR A 755 -5.63 -12.77 22.35
CA TYR A 755 -6.92 -13.28 21.85
C TYR A 755 -7.50 -14.28 22.82
N LEU A 756 -8.78 -14.09 23.16
CA LEU A 756 -9.45 -14.85 24.20
C LEU A 756 -10.00 -16.15 23.61
N GLY A 757 -9.71 -17.26 24.24
CA GLY A 757 -10.17 -18.56 23.75
C GLY A 757 -9.59 -19.72 24.54
N PRO A 758 -10.02 -20.95 24.22
CA PRO A 758 -9.48 -22.15 24.84
C PRO A 758 -8.08 -22.47 24.28
N PHE A 759 -7.05 -22.33 25.11
CA PHE A 759 -5.65 -22.51 24.71
C PHE A 759 -4.83 -23.27 25.76
N THR A 760 -3.74 -23.90 25.31
CA THR A 760 -2.61 -24.26 26.17
C THR A 760 -1.34 -23.59 25.64
N VAL A 761 -0.49 -23.14 26.56
CA VAL A 761 0.76 -22.44 26.24
C VAL A 761 1.89 -23.04 27.07
N SER A 762 3.05 -23.21 26.44
CA SER A 762 4.29 -23.58 27.11
C SER A 762 5.42 -22.71 26.60
N ALA A 763 6.00 -21.90 27.49
CA ALA A 763 7.08 -20.97 27.16
C ALA A 763 8.14 -20.93 28.27
N VAL A 764 9.34 -20.45 27.92
CA VAL A 764 10.40 -20.15 28.89
C VAL A 764 10.65 -18.65 28.88
N LEU A 765 10.27 -17.98 29.97
CA LEU A 765 10.51 -16.55 30.16
C LEU A 765 11.96 -16.30 30.61
N ALA A 766 12.37 -15.04 30.61
CA ALA A 766 13.67 -14.58 31.08
C ALA A 766 14.01 -15.12 32.49
N SER A 767 15.31 -15.17 32.79
CA SER A 767 15.83 -15.80 34.01
C SER A 767 15.49 -17.29 34.14
N ASN A 768 15.30 -17.98 33.02
CA ASN A 768 14.98 -19.40 32.93
C ASN A 768 13.75 -19.75 33.78
N ASN A 769 12.63 -19.08 33.50
CA ASN A 769 11.35 -19.33 34.15
C ASN A 769 10.40 -20.10 33.19
N PRO A 770 10.39 -21.45 33.25
CA PRO A 770 9.37 -22.25 32.58
C PRO A 770 7.96 -21.88 33.08
N VAL A 771 7.07 -21.58 32.13
CA VAL A 771 5.67 -21.26 32.38
C VAL A 771 4.78 -22.13 31.50
N THR A 772 3.76 -22.72 32.10
CA THR A 772 2.66 -23.35 31.38
C THR A 772 1.33 -22.68 31.73
N VAL A 773 0.50 -22.47 30.72
CA VAL A 773 -0.83 -21.87 30.87
C VAL A 773 -1.86 -22.79 30.22
N ALA A 774 -2.99 -23.02 30.87
CA ALA A 774 -4.15 -23.68 30.30
C ALA A 774 -5.40 -22.83 30.53
N VAL A 775 -6.02 -22.37 29.44
CA VAL A 775 -7.23 -21.55 29.43
C VAL A 775 -8.40 -22.43 29.03
N SER A 776 -9.40 -22.53 29.90
CA SER A 776 -10.67 -23.20 29.61
C SER A 776 -11.78 -22.16 29.55
N THR A 777 -12.45 -22.08 28.41
CA THR A 777 -13.54 -21.12 28.18
C THR A 777 -14.40 -21.55 27.00
N LEU A 778 -15.64 -21.03 26.99
CA LEU A 778 -16.52 -21.07 25.82
C LEU A 778 -16.52 -19.74 25.05
N TYR A 779 -15.76 -18.73 25.48
CA TYR A 779 -15.66 -17.44 24.78
C TYR A 779 -15.35 -17.65 23.28
N PRO A 780 -16.04 -16.93 22.37
CA PRO A 780 -17.00 -15.83 22.61
C PRO A 780 -18.44 -16.26 22.91
N PHE A 781 -18.70 -17.58 22.95
CA PHE A 781 -20.00 -18.20 23.30
C PHE A 781 -20.14 -18.47 24.81
N GLY A 782 -19.43 -17.68 25.61
CA GLY A 782 -19.38 -17.73 27.06
C GLY A 782 -18.63 -16.51 27.57
N ASP A 783 -18.97 -16.04 28.76
CA ASP A 783 -18.39 -14.82 29.33
C ASP A 783 -17.31 -15.11 30.38
N VAL A 784 -16.96 -16.38 30.63
CA VAL A 784 -16.05 -16.79 31.70
C VAL A 784 -14.83 -17.51 31.15
N LEU A 785 -13.64 -17.10 31.58
CA LEU A 785 -12.38 -17.77 31.30
C LEU A 785 -11.79 -18.28 32.62
N THR A 786 -11.48 -19.58 32.68
CA THR A 786 -10.71 -20.17 33.77
C THR A 786 -9.31 -20.50 33.28
N THR A 787 -8.33 -19.76 33.77
CA THR A 787 -6.92 -19.91 33.40
C THR A 787 -6.15 -20.54 34.55
N ARG A 788 -5.37 -21.58 34.25
CA ARG A 788 -4.46 -22.24 35.18
C ARG A 788 -3.03 -21.97 34.73
N ILE A 789 -2.20 -21.45 35.61
CA ILE A 789 -0.81 -21.07 35.33
C ILE A 789 0.10 -21.84 36.28
N SER A 790 1.15 -22.43 35.75
CA SER A 790 2.26 -22.98 36.53
C SER A 790 3.54 -22.26 36.13
N ALA A 791 4.29 -21.75 37.09
CA ALA A 791 5.55 -21.06 36.85
C ALA A 791 6.60 -21.40 37.91
N THR A 792 7.87 -21.34 37.53
CA THR A 792 8.98 -21.66 38.45
C THR A 792 9.36 -20.44 39.29
N ASN A 793 9.26 -19.24 38.71
CA ASN A 793 9.50 -17.96 39.34
C ASN A 793 8.28 -17.03 39.16
N ALA A 794 8.19 -16.02 40.03
CA ALA A 794 7.14 -15.02 39.92
C ALA A 794 7.32 -14.18 38.64
N PHE A 795 6.20 -13.80 38.02
CA PHE A 795 6.17 -12.95 36.83
C PHE A 795 4.81 -12.24 36.72
N THR A 796 4.67 -11.33 35.76
CA THR A 796 3.38 -10.70 35.46
C THR A 796 2.72 -11.39 34.28
N TYR A 797 1.48 -11.82 34.46
CA TYR A 797 0.62 -12.30 33.39
C TYR A 797 -0.34 -11.18 33.00
N PHE A 798 -0.25 -10.72 31.75
CA PHE A 798 -1.18 -9.74 31.20
C PHE A 798 -2.29 -10.45 30.43
N VAL A 799 -3.53 -10.01 30.61
CA VAL A 799 -4.68 -10.48 29.82
C VAL A 799 -5.42 -9.30 29.22
N ARG A 800 -5.75 -9.37 27.93
CA ARG A 800 -6.53 -8.32 27.26
C ARG A 800 -7.93 -8.23 27.86
N ILE A 801 -8.38 -7.00 28.09
CA ILE A 801 -9.78 -6.68 28.37
C ILE A 801 -10.34 -5.98 27.12
N PRO A 802 -11.19 -6.64 26.33
CA PRO A 802 -11.78 -6.05 25.13
C PRO A 802 -12.55 -4.75 25.45
N SER A 803 -12.56 -3.78 24.53
CA SER A 803 -13.19 -2.46 24.75
C SER A 803 -14.69 -2.51 25.01
N TRP A 804 -15.34 -3.62 24.65
CA TRP A 804 -16.77 -3.83 24.80
C TRP A 804 -17.20 -4.53 26.09
N ILE A 805 -16.25 -4.85 26.98
CA ILE A 805 -16.56 -5.42 28.28
C ILE A 805 -17.02 -4.32 29.25
N THR A 806 -18.11 -4.59 29.95
CA THR A 806 -18.71 -3.66 30.92
C THR A 806 -18.71 -4.31 32.30
N GLY A 807 -17.87 -3.82 33.21
CA GLY A 807 -17.81 -4.37 34.57
C GLY A 807 -17.15 -5.76 34.68
N GLY A 808 -16.13 -6.03 33.87
CA GLY A 808 -15.35 -7.27 33.97
C GLY A 808 -14.69 -7.44 35.35
N THR A 809 -14.60 -8.68 35.82
CA THR A 809 -13.96 -9.01 37.10
C THR A 809 -12.93 -10.11 36.97
N VAL A 810 -11.99 -10.13 37.90
CA VAL A 810 -10.92 -11.11 37.99
C VAL A 810 -10.82 -11.63 39.42
N SER A 811 -10.73 -12.95 39.59
CA SER A 811 -10.39 -13.58 40.86
C SER A 811 -9.13 -14.43 40.71
N VAL A 812 -8.26 -14.39 41.71
CA VAL A 812 -6.99 -15.11 41.74
C VAL A 812 -7.00 -16.06 42.94
N ASN A 813 -6.68 -17.34 42.69
CA ASN A 813 -6.61 -18.42 43.69
C ASN A 813 -7.88 -18.52 44.56
N ASP A 814 -9.05 -18.45 43.92
CA ASP A 814 -10.37 -18.50 44.58
C ASP A 814 -10.57 -17.37 45.62
N GLY A 815 -9.80 -16.28 45.51
CA GLY A 815 -9.99 -15.04 46.26
C GLY A 815 -11.21 -14.24 45.77
N PRO A 816 -11.45 -13.05 46.36
CA PRO A 816 -12.55 -12.18 45.93
C PRO A 816 -12.39 -11.76 44.47
N ALA A 817 -13.52 -11.65 43.76
CA ALA A 817 -13.56 -11.07 42.43
C ALA A 817 -13.37 -9.55 42.53
N GLU A 818 -12.34 -9.04 41.87
CA GLU A 818 -11.99 -7.62 41.82
C GLU A 818 -12.25 -7.06 40.42
N PRO A 819 -12.64 -5.79 40.28
CA PRO A 819 -12.79 -5.17 38.97
C PRO A 819 -11.49 -5.20 38.16
N VAL A 820 -11.57 -5.55 36.88
CA VAL A 820 -10.42 -5.48 35.96
C VAL A 820 -9.98 -4.03 35.77
N LYS A 821 -8.66 -3.84 35.65
CA LYS A 821 -8.01 -2.54 35.47
C LYS A 821 -7.01 -2.64 34.32
N PRO A 822 -7.45 -2.56 33.05
CA PRO A 822 -6.54 -2.58 31.91
C PRO A 822 -5.68 -1.31 31.87
N ASN A 823 -4.44 -1.44 31.39
CA ASN A 823 -3.54 -0.32 31.11
C ASN A 823 -3.86 0.33 29.74
N GLU A 824 -3.02 1.27 29.30
CA GLU A 824 -3.17 1.96 28.00
C GLU A 824 -3.16 1.04 26.77
N ASN A 825 -2.59 -0.16 26.88
CA ASN A 825 -2.59 -1.17 25.82
C ASN A 825 -3.80 -2.12 25.93
N GLY A 826 -4.78 -1.84 26.81
CA GLY A 826 -5.93 -2.70 27.05
C GLY A 826 -5.61 -3.96 27.87
N LEU A 827 -4.46 -4.04 28.52
CA LEU A 827 -4.00 -5.23 29.23
C LEU A 827 -4.16 -5.09 30.75
N HIS A 828 -4.84 -6.05 31.37
CA HIS A 828 -4.93 -6.15 32.83
C HIS A 828 -3.76 -6.99 33.39
N PRO A 829 -2.92 -6.43 34.30
CA PRO A 829 -1.83 -7.18 34.92
C PRO A 829 -2.31 -8.06 36.06
N VAL A 830 -1.86 -9.31 36.08
CA VAL A 830 -2.05 -10.27 37.18
C VAL A 830 -0.68 -10.72 37.68
N ALA A 831 -0.43 -10.53 38.98
CA ALA A 831 0.79 -11.02 39.61
C ALA A 831 0.71 -12.55 39.80
N VAL A 832 1.62 -13.28 39.17
CA VAL A 832 1.71 -14.74 39.28
C VAL A 832 2.92 -15.08 40.13
N GLY A 833 2.70 -15.83 41.22
CA GLY A 833 3.79 -16.34 42.07
C GLY A 833 4.43 -17.61 41.51
N ALA A 834 5.52 -18.05 42.13
CA ALA A 834 6.07 -19.38 41.88
C ALA A 834 5.07 -20.48 42.30
N GLY A 835 5.01 -21.56 41.54
CA GLY A 835 4.05 -22.65 41.72
C GLY A 835 2.80 -22.47 40.86
N PHE A 836 1.64 -22.83 41.41
CA PHE A 836 0.37 -22.84 40.69
C PHE A 836 -0.47 -21.61 41.01
N THR A 837 -1.07 -21.01 39.97
CA THR A 837 -2.04 -19.92 40.09
C THR A 837 -3.29 -20.25 39.28
N LYS A 838 -4.46 -20.11 39.89
CA LYS A 838 -5.76 -20.15 39.22
C LYS A 838 -6.28 -18.73 39.05
N LEU A 839 -6.74 -18.40 37.86
CA LEU A 839 -7.32 -17.13 37.49
C LEU A 839 -8.72 -17.40 36.92
N VAL A 840 -9.74 -16.70 37.40
CA VAL A 840 -11.08 -16.69 36.78
C VAL A 840 -11.40 -15.27 36.37
N LEU A 841 -11.62 -15.08 35.08
CA LEU A 841 -11.98 -13.81 34.47
C LEU A 841 -13.43 -13.88 34.00
N GLU A 842 -14.27 -12.98 34.50
CA GLU A 842 -15.65 -12.81 34.06
C GLU A 842 -15.74 -11.53 33.22
N LEU A 843 -16.18 -11.68 31.97
CA LEU A 843 -16.20 -10.64 30.94
C LEU A 843 -17.63 -10.49 30.38
N PRO A 844 -18.59 -10.01 31.19
CA PRO A 844 -19.94 -9.77 30.69
C PRO A 844 -19.92 -8.70 29.59
N ALA A 845 -20.63 -9.00 28.51
CA ALA A 845 -20.81 -8.08 27.39
C ALA A 845 -22.28 -7.70 27.24
N GLU A 846 -22.52 -6.40 27.11
CA GLU A 846 -23.85 -5.84 26.82
C GLU A 846 -24.18 -5.91 25.33
N ILE A 847 -25.47 -5.80 25.02
CA ILE A 847 -25.94 -5.60 23.65
C ILE A 847 -25.59 -4.17 23.24
N ARG A 848 -24.88 -4.03 22.12
CA ARG A 848 -24.50 -2.74 21.54
C ARG A 848 -25.15 -2.57 20.17
N ILE A 849 -25.54 -1.33 19.88
CA ILE A 849 -26.14 -0.94 18.61
C ILE A 849 -25.14 -0.04 17.89
N GLU A 850 -24.75 -0.44 16.68
CA GLU A 850 -23.93 0.35 15.77
C GLU A 850 -24.85 1.04 14.75
N THR A 851 -24.73 2.37 14.60
CA THR A 851 -25.50 3.11 13.59
C THR A 851 -24.85 2.92 12.22
N ARG A 852 -25.67 2.67 11.21
CA ARG A 852 -25.25 2.39 9.83
C ARG A 852 -25.93 3.37 8.84
N PRO A 853 -25.52 3.39 7.56
CA PRO A 853 -26.15 4.25 6.56
C PRO A 853 -27.68 4.10 6.50
N HIS A 854 -28.36 5.12 5.99
CA HIS A 854 -29.83 5.16 5.87
C HIS A 854 -30.59 5.00 7.19
N GLY A 855 -29.97 5.37 8.31
CA GLY A 855 -30.57 5.23 9.64
C GLY A 855 -30.80 3.77 10.09
N SER A 856 -30.18 2.82 9.39
CA SER A 856 -30.18 1.42 9.78
C SER A 856 -29.24 1.16 10.95
N ILE A 857 -29.36 -0.03 11.55
CA ILE A 857 -28.54 -0.42 12.69
C ILE A 857 -27.97 -1.83 12.51
N ALA A 858 -26.80 -2.06 13.07
CA ALA A 858 -26.23 -3.38 13.30
C ALA A 858 -26.15 -3.67 14.80
N ILE A 859 -26.27 -4.94 15.17
CA ILE A 859 -26.36 -5.36 16.57
C ILE A 859 -25.17 -6.24 16.93
N HIS A 860 -24.60 -6.00 18.11
CA HIS A 860 -23.44 -6.71 18.62
C HIS A 860 -23.64 -7.16 20.06
N ARG A 861 -23.00 -8.25 20.45
CA ARG A 861 -22.74 -8.61 21.85
C ARG A 861 -21.35 -9.23 21.93
N GLY A 862 -20.47 -8.63 22.74
CA GLY A 862 -19.06 -9.01 22.72
C GLY A 862 -18.43 -8.74 21.34
N PRO A 863 -17.63 -9.68 20.80
CA PRO A 863 -17.11 -9.59 19.44
C PRO A 863 -18.12 -10.02 18.37
N LEU A 864 -19.25 -10.63 18.74
CA LEU A 864 -20.20 -11.19 17.77
C LEU A 864 -21.12 -10.09 17.22
N ASN A 865 -21.18 -9.96 15.90
CA ASN A 865 -22.24 -9.29 15.17
C ASN A 865 -23.40 -10.28 14.98
N TYR A 866 -24.65 -9.80 15.02
CA TYR A 866 -25.84 -10.63 14.90
C TYR A 866 -26.63 -10.30 13.63
N ALA A 867 -27.19 -11.33 13.03
CA ALA A 867 -27.95 -11.28 11.79
C ALA A 867 -29.19 -12.16 11.84
N LEU A 868 -30.21 -11.81 11.06
CA LEU A 868 -31.28 -12.74 10.71
C LEU A 868 -30.69 -13.78 9.75
N ASP A 869 -30.66 -15.04 10.14
CA ASP A 869 -30.34 -16.15 9.23
C ASP A 869 -31.58 -16.46 8.39
N ILE A 870 -31.50 -16.19 7.09
CA ILE A 870 -32.61 -16.38 6.16
C ILE A 870 -32.64 -17.89 5.84
N PRO A 871 -33.79 -18.58 6.05
CA PRO A 871 -33.92 -19.96 5.63
C PRO A 871 -33.67 -20.08 4.13
N ARG A 872 -33.19 -21.24 3.67
CA ARG A 872 -32.70 -21.39 2.30
C ARG A 872 -32.84 -22.82 1.81
N THR A 873 -33.04 -22.96 0.49
CA THR A 873 -32.77 -24.20 -0.22
C THR A 873 -31.38 -24.10 -0.84
N GLU A 874 -30.64 -25.20 -0.73
CA GLU A 874 -29.33 -25.37 -1.34
C GLU A 874 -29.48 -26.13 -2.66
N LYS A 875 -28.90 -25.58 -3.72
CA LYS A 875 -28.88 -26.20 -5.05
C LYS A 875 -27.43 -26.42 -5.45
N GLN A 876 -27.08 -27.69 -5.64
CA GLN A 876 -25.79 -28.08 -6.17
C GLN A 876 -25.70 -27.73 -7.67
N LEU A 877 -24.71 -26.93 -8.04
CA LEU A 877 -24.42 -26.55 -9.42
C LEU A 877 -23.50 -27.55 -10.11
N SER A 878 -22.42 -27.90 -9.42
CA SER A 878 -21.32 -28.69 -9.97
C SER A 878 -20.69 -29.54 -8.86
N VAL A 879 -19.97 -30.59 -9.27
CA VAL A 879 -19.17 -31.44 -8.38
C VAL A 879 -17.80 -31.59 -9.00
N HIS A 880 -16.74 -31.42 -8.21
CA HIS A 880 -15.39 -31.62 -8.70
C HIS A 880 -15.18 -33.09 -9.12
N PRO A 881 -14.64 -33.37 -10.33
CA PRO A 881 -14.60 -34.72 -10.88
C PRO A 881 -13.70 -35.69 -10.09
N GLN A 882 -12.72 -35.17 -9.34
CA GLN A 882 -11.78 -35.97 -8.55
C GLN A 882 -12.10 -35.98 -7.05
N GLU A 883 -12.99 -35.10 -6.60
CA GLU A 883 -13.31 -34.94 -5.17
C GLU A 883 -14.80 -34.63 -5.01
N PRO A 884 -15.65 -35.65 -4.78
CA PRO A 884 -17.10 -35.47 -4.71
C PRO A 884 -17.60 -34.58 -3.57
N ARG A 885 -16.76 -34.31 -2.55
CA ARG A 885 -17.08 -33.40 -1.45
C ARG A 885 -16.95 -31.93 -1.86
N ALA A 886 -16.08 -31.60 -2.82
CA ALA A 886 -15.92 -30.26 -3.34
C ALA A 886 -17.04 -29.96 -4.35
N VAL A 887 -18.02 -29.16 -3.92
CA VAL A 887 -19.24 -28.85 -4.67
C VAL A 887 -19.44 -27.35 -4.78
N ASP A 888 -19.97 -26.91 -5.92
CA ASP A 888 -20.43 -25.53 -6.09
C ASP A 888 -21.92 -25.46 -5.73
N LEU A 889 -22.30 -24.48 -4.91
CA LEU A 889 -23.61 -24.35 -4.28
C LEU A 889 -24.22 -22.97 -4.54
N GLU A 890 -25.50 -22.97 -4.91
CA GLU A 890 -26.38 -21.81 -4.83
C GLU A 890 -27.28 -21.91 -3.61
N PHE A 891 -27.47 -20.80 -2.91
CA PHE A 891 -28.44 -20.66 -1.84
C PHE A 891 -29.56 -19.71 -2.26
N ILE A 892 -30.77 -20.26 -2.29
CA ILE A 892 -31.99 -19.55 -2.67
C ILE A 892 -32.79 -19.28 -1.39
N PRO A 893 -33.19 -18.02 -1.11
CA PRO A 893 -33.91 -17.69 0.10
C PRO A 893 -35.29 -18.34 0.15
N GLU A 894 -35.63 -18.90 1.29
CA GLU A 894 -36.94 -19.42 1.66
C GLU A 894 -37.50 -18.62 2.83
N GLY A 895 -38.58 -17.89 2.59
CA GLY A 895 -39.23 -17.09 3.61
C GLY A 895 -38.88 -15.60 3.53
N ALA A 896 -39.45 -14.85 4.46
CA ALA A 896 -39.35 -13.40 4.46
C ALA A 896 -38.04 -12.93 5.09
N TRP A 897 -37.45 -11.89 4.54
CA TRP A 897 -36.25 -11.24 5.05
C TRP A 897 -36.44 -9.72 5.24
N GLN A 898 -37.49 -9.14 4.65
CA GLN A 898 -37.80 -7.71 4.64
C GLN A 898 -38.32 -7.22 6.01
N TYR A 899 -37.51 -7.37 7.06
CA TYR A 899 -37.88 -6.98 8.41
C TYR A 899 -37.27 -5.64 8.77
N ALA A 900 -38.11 -4.77 9.35
CA ALA A 900 -37.64 -3.70 10.23
C ALA A 900 -37.80 -4.16 11.68
N ILE A 901 -36.90 -3.72 12.55
CA ILE A 901 -36.83 -4.16 13.96
C ILE A 901 -37.07 -2.99 14.91
N ASP A 902 -37.63 -3.29 16.08
CA ASP A 902 -37.65 -2.36 17.21
C ASP A 902 -36.50 -2.71 18.19
N PRO A 903 -35.38 -1.96 18.17
CA PRO A 903 -34.22 -2.26 19.01
C PRO A 903 -34.51 -2.18 20.52
N ALA A 904 -35.57 -1.50 20.96
CA ALA A 904 -35.94 -1.43 22.37
C ALA A 904 -36.41 -2.78 22.92
N THR A 905 -36.70 -3.75 22.04
CA THR A 905 -37.18 -5.09 22.39
C THR A 905 -36.09 -6.16 22.38
N LEU A 906 -34.83 -5.78 22.12
CA LEU A 906 -33.70 -6.70 22.04
C LEU A 906 -33.51 -7.45 23.37
N SER A 907 -33.48 -8.78 23.29
CA SER A 907 -33.24 -9.65 24.44
C SER A 907 -32.23 -10.74 24.10
N PHE A 908 -31.23 -10.89 24.97
CA PHE A 908 -30.21 -11.93 24.84
C PHE A 908 -30.70 -13.27 25.37
N ILE A 909 -30.47 -14.31 24.57
CA ILE A 909 -30.78 -15.69 24.91
C ILE A 909 -29.46 -16.47 24.90
N ASN A 910 -29.17 -17.07 26.05
CA ASN A 910 -28.03 -17.93 26.26
C ASN A 910 -28.52 -19.35 26.54
N THR A 911 -28.23 -20.28 25.63
CA THR A 911 -28.59 -21.69 25.73
C THR A 911 -27.35 -22.56 25.52
N PRO A 912 -26.38 -22.55 26.46
CA PRO A 912 -25.16 -23.32 26.30
C PRO A 912 -25.46 -24.81 26.47
N PRO A 913 -24.72 -25.71 25.78
CA PRO A 913 -24.92 -27.15 25.92
C PRO A 913 -24.69 -27.61 27.36
N SER A 914 -25.56 -28.48 27.87
CA SER A 914 -25.44 -29.04 29.24
C SER A 914 -24.15 -29.83 29.47
N SER A 915 -23.55 -30.36 28.40
CA SER A 915 -22.24 -31.02 28.40
C SER A 915 -21.07 -30.07 28.64
N GLY A 916 -21.26 -28.76 28.46
CA GLY A 916 -20.18 -27.77 28.40
C GLY A 916 -19.32 -27.86 27.13
N VAL A 917 -19.75 -28.62 26.12
CA VAL A 917 -19.06 -28.81 24.84
C VAL A 917 -19.92 -28.19 23.74
N LEU A 918 -19.36 -27.25 22.98
CA LEU A 918 -20.04 -26.61 21.86
C LEU A 918 -20.19 -27.57 20.66
N PRO A 919 -21.23 -27.41 19.83
CA PRO A 919 -21.32 -28.17 18.58
C PRO A 919 -20.16 -27.84 17.64
N SER A 920 -19.79 -28.80 16.79
CA SER A 920 -18.79 -28.65 15.74
C SER A 920 -19.38 -29.12 14.41
N PRO A 921 -19.37 -28.30 13.34
CA PRO A 921 -18.85 -26.91 13.29
C PRO A 921 -19.69 -25.95 14.15
N ILE A 922 -19.06 -24.96 14.79
CA ILE A 922 -19.81 -23.98 15.62
C ILE A 922 -20.43 -22.86 14.78
N PHE A 923 -19.85 -22.56 13.62
CA PHE A 923 -20.30 -21.50 12.72
C PHE A 923 -21.18 -22.02 11.57
N ASP A 924 -22.21 -22.76 11.93
CA ASP A 924 -23.24 -23.22 10.99
C ASP A 924 -24.66 -22.99 11.53
N ALA A 925 -25.63 -23.02 10.63
CA ALA A 925 -27.00 -22.60 10.90
C ALA A 925 -27.61 -23.34 12.09
N GLY A 926 -28.15 -22.57 13.05
CA GLY A 926 -28.85 -23.12 14.21
C GLY A 926 -27.95 -23.72 15.31
N LEU A 927 -26.63 -23.70 15.16
CA LEU A 927 -25.69 -24.34 16.10
C LEU A 927 -25.16 -23.43 17.23
N PRO A 928 -24.86 -22.14 17.02
CA PRO A 928 -24.38 -21.28 18.10
C PRO A 928 -25.35 -21.22 19.29
N PRO A 929 -24.85 -21.28 20.54
CA PRO A 929 -25.72 -21.28 21.73
C PRO A 929 -26.24 -19.89 22.11
N PHE A 930 -25.69 -18.83 21.51
CA PHE A 930 -26.02 -17.44 21.79
C PHE A 930 -26.90 -16.90 20.66
N THR A 931 -28.07 -16.37 21.01
CA THR A 931 -28.97 -15.69 20.07
C THR A 931 -29.53 -14.42 20.69
N LEU A 932 -30.08 -13.55 19.84
CA LEU A 932 -30.90 -12.42 20.27
C LEU A 932 -32.32 -12.63 19.77
N THR A 933 -33.30 -12.15 20.52
CA THR A 933 -34.67 -11.98 20.03
C THR A 933 -34.99 -10.51 19.91
N VAL A 934 -35.77 -10.16 18.90
CA VAL A 934 -36.22 -8.79 18.65
C VAL A 934 -37.60 -8.81 18.02
N SER A 935 -38.46 -7.86 18.39
CA SER A 935 -39.72 -7.63 17.71
C SER A 935 -39.48 -6.96 16.37
N ALA A 936 -40.11 -7.50 15.33
CA ALA A 936 -39.96 -7.07 13.96
C ALA A 936 -41.29 -7.09 13.21
N CYS A 937 -41.40 -6.28 12.16
CA CYS A 937 -42.54 -6.26 11.24
C CYS A 937 -42.03 -6.35 9.80
N LEU A 938 -42.84 -6.91 8.90
CA LEU A 938 -42.53 -6.86 7.48
C LEU A 938 -42.72 -5.44 6.95
N ILE A 939 -41.86 -5.03 6.04
CA ILE A 939 -41.87 -3.71 5.41
C ILE A 939 -41.77 -3.86 3.89
N ASP A 940 -42.05 -2.78 3.17
CA ASP A 940 -41.68 -2.68 1.76
C ASP A 940 -40.17 -2.46 1.67
N TRP A 941 -39.44 -3.48 1.23
CA TRP A 941 -37.99 -3.42 1.04
C TRP A 941 -37.66 -4.14 -0.28
N PRO A 942 -37.41 -3.39 -1.37
CA PRO A 942 -37.21 -3.99 -2.67
C PRO A 942 -35.86 -4.69 -2.77
N LEU A 943 -35.75 -5.57 -3.76
CA LEU A 943 -34.45 -6.03 -4.24
C LEU A 943 -33.82 -4.94 -5.10
N ALA A 944 -32.50 -4.76 -5.01
CA ALA A 944 -31.70 -4.13 -6.05
C ALA A 944 -31.33 -5.22 -7.08
N GLY A 945 -31.72 -5.02 -8.34
CA GLY A 945 -31.70 -6.09 -9.33
C GLY A 945 -32.69 -7.20 -8.96
N ASP A 946 -32.29 -8.45 -9.13
CA ASP A 946 -33.09 -9.64 -8.82
C ASP A 946 -32.54 -10.46 -7.63
N MET A 947 -31.51 -9.96 -6.92
CA MET A 947 -30.76 -10.76 -5.95
C MET A 947 -30.27 -10.03 -4.70
N PHE A 948 -30.23 -8.70 -4.65
CA PHE A 948 -29.66 -7.98 -3.49
C PHE A 948 -30.73 -7.29 -2.69
N ALA A 949 -30.57 -7.21 -1.37
CA ALA A 949 -31.35 -6.23 -0.62
C ALA A 949 -30.96 -4.83 -1.11
N ALA A 950 -31.94 -4.02 -1.54
CA ALA A 950 -31.68 -2.60 -1.76
C ALA A 950 -31.16 -1.95 -0.46
N PRO A 951 -30.59 -0.74 -0.50
CA PRO A 951 -30.21 -0.05 0.72
C PRO A 951 -31.36 -0.01 1.75
N PRO A 952 -31.09 -0.22 3.06
CA PRO A 952 -32.12 -0.22 4.09
C PRO A 952 -33.00 1.05 4.02
N PRO A 953 -34.34 0.96 4.01
CA PRO A 953 -35.20 2.14 3.93
C PRO A 953 -35.17 2.99 5.21
N GLU A 954 -34.92 4.30 5.07
CA GLU A 954 -34.85 5.26 6.19
C GLU A 954 -36.17 5.42 6.97
N LYS A 955 -37.30 5.29 6.28
CA LYS A 955 -38.66 5.49 6.84
C LYS A 955 -39.53 4.27 6.60
N ALA A 956 -39.08 3.15 7.16
CA ALA A 956 -39.78 1.89 7.06
C ALA A 956 -41.19 1.98 7.69
N THR A 957 -42.20 1.47 6.98
CA THR A 957 -43.59 1.38 7.47
C THR A 957 -43.97 -0.09 7.61
N CYS A 958 -44.45 -0.48 8.78
CA CYS A 958 -44.90 -1.85 9.02
C CYS A 958 -46.12 -2.21 8.16
N LEU A 959 -45.98 -3.28 7.38
CA LEU A 959 -47.04 -3.90 6.58
C LEU A 959 -47.65 -5.13 7.26
N SER A 960 -47.05 -5.62 8.34
CA SER A 960 -47.56 -6.73 9.14
C SER A 960 -47.63 -6.39 10.63
N ALA A 961 -48.35 -7.20 11.40
CA ALA A 961 -48.23 -7.20 12.85
C ALA A 961 -46.78 -7.49 13.28
N PHE A 962 -46.40 -6.97 14.45
CA PHE A 962 -45.13 -7.28 15.07
C PHE A 962 -45.06 -8.74 15.47
N ARG A 963 -43.91 -9.37 15.26
CA ARG A 963 -43.58 -10.73 15.68
C ARG A 963 -42.15 -10.75 16.23
N ASN A 964 -41.84 -11.68 17.13
CA ASN A 964 -40.45 -11.88 17.51
C ASN A 964 -39.73 -12.71 16.45
N ILE A 965 -38.55 -12.25 16.05
CA ILE A 965 -37.59 -12.98 15.23
C ILE A 965 -36.34 -13.27 16.05
N THR A 966 -35.60 -14.29 15.64
CA THR A 966 -34.31 -14.67 16.26
C THR A 966 -33.17 -14.20 15.38
N LEU A 967 -32.18 -13.55 15.98
CA LEU A 967 -30.92 -13.17 15.36
C LEU A 967 -29.81 -14.11 15.85
N TRP A 968 -28.99 -14.56 14.92
CA TRP A 968 -27.89 -15.50 15.11
C TRP A 968 -26.54 -14.79 14.91
N PRO A 969 -25.44 -15.31 15.48
CA PRO A 969 -24.10 -14.80 15.17
C PRO A 969 -23.84 -14.80 13.67
N PHE A 970 -23.32 -13.68 13.14
CA PHE A 970 -23.15 -13.42 11.72
C PHE A 970 -22.34 -14.52 11.00
N GLY A 971 -21.30 -15.03 11.66
CA GLY A 971 -20.45 -16.11 11.13
C GLY A 971 -21.21 -17.41 10.78
N ALA A 972 -22.35 -17.67 11.43
CA ALA A 972 -23.16 -18.86 11.20
C ALA A 972 -24.25 -18.68 10.13
N ALA A 973 -24.64 -17.45 9.80
CA ALA A 973 -25.71 -17.17 8.84
C ALA A 973 -25.13 -17.10 7.42
N LYS A 974 -25.58 -17.93 6.47
CA LYS A 974 -25.07 -17.94 5.09
C LYS A 974 -25.87 -17.06 4.13
N LEU A 975 -27.19 -16.99 4.32
CA LEU A 975 -28.04 -15.91 3.80
C LEU A 975 -28.50 -15.06 4.98
N ARG A 976 -28.38 -13.75 4.89
CA ARG A 976 -28.44 -12.89 6.07
C ARG A 976 -28.89 -11.46 5.83
N ILE A 977 -29.56 -10.90 6.85
CA ILE A 977 -29.70 -9.45 7.07
C ILE A 977 -29.04 -9.12 8.40
N SER A 978 -28.09 -8.19 8.40
CA SER A 978 -27.37 -7.73 9.60
C SER A 978 -27.45 -6.21 9.79
N GLU A 979 -27.68 -5.45 8.72
CA GLU A 979 -28.04 -4.03 8.79
C GLU A 979 -29.56 -3.89 8.62
N PHE A 980 -30.25 -3.54 9.71
CA PHE A 980 -31.72 -3.50 9.78
C PHE A 980 -32.27 -2.08 9.78
N PRO A 981 -33.36 -1.82 9.04
CA PRO A 981 -34.21 -0.65 9.25
C PRO A 981 -34.84 -0.66 10.65
N VAL A 982 -35.07 0.53 11.20
CA VAL A 982 -35.62 0.70 12.55
C VAL A 982 -37.09 1.16 12.50
N VAL A 983 -37.92 0.54 13.33
CA VAL A 983 -39.31 0.95 13.61
C VAL A 983 -39.54 0.99 15.13
N LYS A 984 -40.64 1.61 15.57
CA LYS A 984 -41.07 1.57 16.97
C LYS A 984 -42.42 0.88 17.08
N ILE A 985 -42.57 0.00 18.07
CA ILE A 985 -43.86 -0.53 18.44
C ILE A 985 -44.74 0.63 18.95
N PRO A 986 -45.97 0.82 18.42
CA PRO A 986 -46.88 1.83 18.94
C PRO A 986 -47.15 1.58 20.43
N GLU A 987 -46.91 2.58 21.27
CA GLU A 987 -47.32 2.51 22.68
C GLU A 987 -48.83 2.26 22.74
N MET A 988 -49.25 1.17 23.39
CA MET A 988 -50.67 0.97 23.71
C MET A 988 -51.10 2.09 24.64
N SER A 989 -51.76 3.11 24.09
CA SER A 989 -52.48 4.10 24.88
C SER A 989 -53.57 3.36 25.69
N PHE A 990 -53.30 3.13 26.97
CA PHE A 990 -54.36 2.82 27.92
C PHE A 990 -55.22 4.08 28.06
N VAL A 991 -56.25 4.18 27.22
CA VAL A 991 -57.39 5.05 27.53
C VAL A 991 -58.03 4.44 28.78
N ALA A 992 -57.73 5.02 29.94
CA ALA A 992 -58.49 4.77 31.14
C ALA A 992 -59.96 5.03 30.79
N GLN A 993 -60.78 3.97 30.78
CA GLN A 993 -62.23 4.12 30.73
C GLN A 993 -62.64 4.86 31.99
N ASP A 994 -62.98 6.14 31.85
CA ASP A 994 -63.81 6.87 32.79
C ASP A 994 -65.11 6.09 32.98
N THR A 995 -65.15 5.28 34.04
CA THR A 995 -66.40 4.75 34.59
C THR A 995 -66.91 5.79 35.58
N ASN A 996 -67.51 6.85 35.04
CA ASN A 996 -68.47 7.65 35.79
C ASN A 996 -69.69 6.76 36.06
N VAL A 997 -69.70 6.12 37.24
CA VAL A 997 -70.91 5.56 37.83
C VAL A 997 -71.48 6.64 38.75
N ASP A 998 -72.34 7.49 38.18
CA ASP A 998 -73.32 8.24 38.96
C ASP A 998 -74.30 7.25 39.58
N GLY A 999 -74.45 7.33 40.91
CA GLY A 999 -75.18 6.36 41.70
C GLY A 999 -76.71 6.43 41.58
N ILE A 1000 -77.34 5.30 41.89
CA ILE A 1000 -78.69 5.22 42.45
C ILE A 1000 -78.73 4.00 43.41
N TRP A 1001 -78.81 4.32 44.72
CA TRP A 1001 -79.06 3.51 45.94
C TRP A 1001 -78.08 2.40 46.37
#